data_AF-A0A5P9PXB3-F1
#
_entry.id   AF-A0A5P9PXB3-F1
#
_cell.length_a   1.000
_cell.length_b   1.000
_cell.length_c   1.000
_cell.angle_alpha   90.00
_cell.angle_beta   90.00
_cell.angle_gamma   90.00
#
_symmetry.space_group_name_H-M   'P 1'
#
loop_
_entity.id
_entity.type
_entity.pdbx_description
1 polymer ?
#
loop_
_entity_poly.entity_id
_entity_poly.type
_entity_poly.pdbx_seq_one_letter_code
_entity_poly.pdbx_strand_id
1 'polypeptide(L)'
;MHCDCFGRRPAETVVASFRQVGAQLFYAVAILLIPPRKGHTMLGISDPTVGGGNTGADTLDRPVEAEPEAVTTNGNGAAAEAGTRAPATGFEGTESITAPPLPIRPVPPIIVRKRLVRGRYRSASEGWLLTLRVDVDGHRPTRRISGDFFTVSGSTTAYFGSFAVHSPTVTTTATQVRVEGLGTFTWAAGAPKIRLTIARASLFEPPKPGTLEFLTTSNTAGASYYCPFESGFFRTVSYEQDSVAGAVPFLAYNTGSLPQPDGSPARVLSVPGAFAEAGIELLTTGGTNVIPVSDAGANAKWSDAELHAAMVNHFSAFTNAPRWQVWMLVATSHDGGYRGIMFDYGDAFQRQGAAVFHDAIGGTDAATQRSQLRTYVHELGHAFNLLHSWQKNLANPPAPLGPNGGLGDLSWMNYDWKYQQSASGPGGAAAYWAAFPFEFTENELAHLRHGFYRNVVMGANAFGTGAADVDPDLFDEPLVDNSGLALELRSPKPGFAYGEPVVVELKLAGTELRGRATHGYLHPNDDLVSIAVQQPSGRTVLYRPMLRHCVDEDRAVQVGVDKPALYESAYIGFGADGFLFEAPGTYRLRATYIAGDGSRVLSPVLRVRVRPPASRADEAAAELLLGDEQGQLLALLGSDASQLGKGVSAIDTLLDTFPDHPLAVYGRLVKGVNQQRDFKELTGDKTLRIREANGIEAASLLGQVAEASIADEDGVDNVTLNLAMRTQAKAEAKSGHPDQARDVLRQLVRTFENKNLNPLVLEGIRQQARETLDAIEGEIEE
;
A
#
# COMPACT_ATOMS: atom_id res chain seq x y z
N MET A 1 27.49 -58.96 -16.78
CA MET A 1 26.98 -60.30 -16.42
C MET A 1 25.46 -60.15 -16.32
N HIS A 2 24.58 -60.70 -17.20
CA HIS A 2 24.42 -62.10 -17.66
C HIS A 2 24.27 -63.06 -16.48
N CYS A 3 23.23 -63.90 -16.31
CA CYS A 3 22.01 -64.26 -17.09
C CYS A 3 20.85 -64.51 -16.09
N ASP A 4 19.52 -64.50 -16.36
CA ASP A 4 18.66 -64.69 -17.55
C ASP A 4 18.07 -66.13 -17.72
N CYS A 5 16.88 -66.22 -18.36
CA CYS A 5 16.03 -67.39 -18.72
C CYS A 5 15.19 -68.04 -17.57
N PHE A 6 13.92 -68.48 -17.74
CA PHE A 6 12.98 -68.65 -18.88
C PHE A 6 11.57 -68.10 -18.52
N GLY A 7 10.62 -67.76 -19.40
CA GLY A 7 10.60 -67.74 -20.87
C GLY A 7 9.29 -68.30 -21.47
N ARG A 8 8.44 -67.45 -22.11
CA ARG A 8 7.54 -67.74 -23.27
C ARG A 8 6.62 -66.54 -23.62
N ARG A 9 6.53 -66.21 -24.91
CA ARG A 9 5.53 -65.31 -25.56
C ARG A 9 4.34 -66.18 -26.10
N PRO A 10 3.35 -65.69 -26.90
CA PRO A 10 3.03 -64.32 -27.34
C PRO A 10 1.52 -63.91 -27.37
N ALA A 11 1.30 -62.61 -27.64
CA ALA A 11 0.29 -61.99 -28.52
C ALA A 11 -1.25 -62.09 -28.28
N GLU A 12 -1.85 -60.89 -28.33
CA GLU A 12 -3.04 -60.48 -29.12
C GLU A 12 -4.50 -60.72 -28.67
N THR A 13 -5.20 -59.57 -28.58
CA THR A 13 -6.58 -59.29 -29.06
C THR A 13 -7.78 -59.89 -28.32
N VAL A 14 -8.58 -59.01 -27.71
CA VAL A 14 -10.03 -59.17 -27.57
C VAL A 14 -10.75 -57.85 -27.89
N VAL A 15 -11.76 -57.90 -28.75
CA VAL A 15 -12.66 -56.81 -29.14
C VAL A 15 -14.10 -57.30 -29.00
N ALA A 16 -14.98 -56.49 -28.39
CA ALA A 16 -16.47 -56.57 -28.45
C ALA A 16 -17.17 -57.85 -27.91
N SER A 17 -18.45 -57.86 -27.50
CA SER A 17 -19.40 -56.83 -27.04
C SER A 17 -20.71 -57.49 -26.52
N PHE A 18 -21.61 -56.68 -25.94
CA PHE A 18 -23.09 -56.76 -25.96
C PHE A 18 -23.92 -57.48 -24.87
N ARG A 19 -24.93 -56.69 -24.41
CA ARG A 19 -26.17 -57.04 -23.64
C ARG A 19 -25.89 -57.36 -22.15
N GLN A 20 -26.71 -56.97 -21.17
CA GLN A 20 -28.17 -56.74 -21.18
C GLN A 20 -28.65 -55.97 -19.91
N VAL A 21 -29.18 -54.74 -20.02
CA VAL A 21 -30.12 -54.17 -19.03
C VAL A 21 -31.12 -53.28 -19.78
N GLY A 22 -32.42 -53.48 -19.55
CA GLY A 22 -33.48 -52.72 -20.19
C GLY A 22 -34.55 -52.27 -19.21
N ALA A 23 -34.97 -51.02 -19.41
CA ALA A 23 -36.29 -50.44 -19.10
C ALA A 23 -36.93 -50.62 -17.70
N GLN A 24 -37.12 -49.48 -17.01
CA GLN A 24 -38.48 -48.98 -16.78
C GLN A 24 -38.54 -47.44 -16.64
N LEU A 25 -39.08 -46.82 -17.70
CA LEU A 25 -39.90 -45.58 -17.67
C LEU A 25 -41.15 -45.84 -16.77
N PHE A 26 -41.93 -44.89 -16.25
CA PHE A 26 -42.10 -43.43 -16.39
C PHE A 26 -42.94 -42.99 -15.16
N TYR A 27 -42.80 -41.76 -14.63
CA TYR A 27 -43.94 -40.89 -14.29
C TYR A 27 -43.47 -39.46 -13.98
N ALA A 28 -44.34 -38.47 -14.21
CA ALA A 28 -43.95 -37.10 -14.50
C ALA A 28 -44.44 -36.05 -13.47
N VAL A 29 -43.58 -35.05 -13.23
CA VAL A 29 -43.85 -33.59 -13.33
C VAL A 29 -44.79 -32.87 -12.32
N ALA A 30 -44.29 -31.68 -11.91
CA ALA A 30 -44.95 -30.53 -11.26
C ALA A 30 -45.24 -30.59 -9.76
N ILE A 31 -44.56 -29.71 -8.99
CA ILE A 31 -45.17 -28.48 -8.42
C ILE A 31 -44.07 -27.50 -7.97
N LEU A 32 -44.34 -26.20 -8.13
CA LEU A 32 -43.49 -25.06 -7.76
C LEU A 32 -43.58 -24.71 -6.26
N LEU A 33 -42.67 -23.84 -5.79
CA LEU A 33 -42.73 -23.02 -4.55
C LEU A 33 -42.49 -23.71 -3.18
N ILE A 34 -41.23 -23.66 -2.71
CA ILE A 34 -40.87 -23.64 -1.29
C ILE A 34 -39.78 -22.56 -1.08
N PRO A 35 -39.89 -21.65 -0.09
CA PRO A 35 -38.94 -20.55 0.11
C PRO A 35 -37.61 -21.01 0.75
N PRO A 36 -36.51 -20.24 0.63
CA PRO A 36 -35.22 -20.60 1.20
C PRO A 36 -35.27 -20.66 2.73
N ARG A 37 -34.76 -21.76 3.31
CA ARG A 37 -34.59 -21.87 4.76
C ARG A 37 -33.47 -20.94 5.24
N LYS A 38 -33.70 -20.33 6.41
CA LYS A 38 -32.76 -19.42 7.07
C LYS A 38 -31.45 -20.11 7.46
N GLY A 39 -30.35 -19.39 7.28
CA GLY A 39 -29.19 -19.36 8.19
C GLY A 39 -28.39 -20.65 8.37
N HIS A 40 -27.21 -20.70 7.74
CA HIS A 40 -26.12 -21.52 8.28
C HIS A 40 -25.60 -20.88 9.56
N THR A 41 -25.83 -21.55 10.69
CA THR A 41 -25.30 -21.18 12.00
C THR A 41 -23.81 -21.53 12.05
N MET A 42 -22.91 -20.55 12.16
CA MET A 42 -21.54 -20.82 12.59
C MET A 42 -21.55 -21.29 14.06
N LEU A 43 -20.69 -22.26 14.37
CA LEU A 43 -20.54 -22.79 15.72
C LEU A 43 -19.93 -21.74 16.67
N GLY A 44 -20.78 -21.13 17.49
CA GLY A 44 -20.49 -20.94 18.91
C GLY A 44 -19.60 -19.78 19.36
N ILE A 45 -19.24 -18.80 18.52
CA ILE A 45 -18.59 -17.56 19.03
C ILE A 45 -19.67 -16.63 19.58
N SER A 46 -19.59 -16.30 20.88
CA SER A 46 -20.50 -15.35 21.53
C SER A 46 -20.24 -13.92 21.06
N ASP A 47 -21.28 -13.11 20.92
CA ASP A 47 -21.11 -11.68 20.62
C ASP A 47 -20.54 -10.96 21.87
N PRO A 48 -19.37 -10.29 21.77
CA PRO A 48 -18.72 -9.65 22.91
C PRO A 48 -19.53 -8.46 23.47
N THR A 49 -20.60 -8.01 22.81
CA THR A 49 -21.45 -6.93 23.34
C THR A 49 -22.54 -7.42 24.31
N VAL A 50 -22.88 -8.72 24.34
CA VAL A 50 -24.05 -9.26 25.09
C VAL A 50 -23.71 -10.19 26.26
N GLY A 51 -22.43 -10.40 26.57
CA GLY A 51 -21.98 -11.22 27.70
C GLY A 51 -22.34 -10.61 29.07
N GLY A 52 -22.67 -11.46 30.05
CA GLY A 52 -23.22 -11.02 31.35
C GLY A 52 -22.26 -10.18 32.18
N GLY A 53 -22.72 -9.01 32.64
CA GLY A 53 -21.96 -8.18 33.58
C GLY A 53 -21.83 -8.85 34.95
N ASN A 54 -20.62 -8.93 35.48
CA ASN A 54 -20.36 -9.42 36.83
C ASN A 54 -20.04 -8.26 37.77
N THR A 55 -21.07 -7.68 38.40
CA THR A 55 -20.92 -6.85 39.60
C THR A 55 -20.75 -7.78 40.80
N GLY A 56 -19.56 -8.32 40.98
CA GLY A 56 -19.26 -9.30 42.03
C GLY A 56 -17.85 -9.12 42.56
N ALA A 57 -17.73 -8.49 43.73
CA ALA A 57 -16.57 -8.72 44.57
C ALA A 57 -16.76 -10.09 45.22
N ASP A 58 -15.99 -11.08 44.79
CA ASP A 58 -15.90 -12.35 45.50
C ASP A 58 -14.43 -12.74 45.70
N THR A 59 -14.12 -13.15 46.92
CA THR A 59 -12.76 -13.43 47.38
C THR A 59 -12.29 -14.77 46.84
N LEU A 60 -11.21 -14.78 46.04
CA LEU A 60 -10.44 -15.97 45.74
C LEU A 60 -9.13 -15.97 46.54
N ASP A 61 -8.78 -17.15 47.05
CA ASP A 61 -7.78 -17.35 48.11
C ASP A 61 -6.37 -16.83 47.78
N ARG A 62 -5.67 -16.39 48.84
CA ARG A 62 -4.23 -16.10 48.81
C ARG A 62 -3.44 -17.41 48.65
N PRO A 63 -2.56 -17.54 47.64
CA PRO A 63 -1.38 -18.38 47.75
C PRO A 63 -0.39 -17.76 48.76
N VAL A 64 0.38 -18.60 49.41
CA VAL A 64 1.30 -18.24 50.52
C VAL A 64 2.50 -17.41 50.03
N GLU A 65 2.98 -16.54 50.91
CA GLU A 65 4.18 -15.71 50.72
C GLU A 65 5.43 -16.57 50.47
N ALA A 66 6.24 -16.17 49.49
CA ALA A 66 7.64 -16.56 49.37
C ALA A 66 8.46 -15.28 49.19
N GLU A 67 9.29 -14.95 50.20
CA GLU A 67 10.17 -13.79 50.14
C GLU A 67 11.33 -13.98 49.15
N PRO A 68 11.86 -12.89 48.57
CA PRO A 68 13.00 -12.99 47.65
C PRO A 68 14.33 -13.19 48.41
N GLU A 69 15.04 -14.27 48.09
CA GLU A 69 16.43 -14.44 48.54
C GLU A 69 17.35 -13.36 47.93
N ALA A 70 18.13 -12.70 48.78
CA ALA A 70 19.14 -11.74 48.36
C ALA A 70 20.50 -12.43 48.16
N VAL A 71 21.12 -12.26 46.98
CA VAL A 71 22.52 -12.63 46.75
C VAL A 71 23.35 -11.41 46.30
N THR A 72 24.11 -10.93 47.27
CA THR A 72 25.32 -10.10 47.23
C THR A 72 26.01 -9.83 45.88
N THR A 73 26.43 -8.58 45.68
CA THR A 73 27.78 -8.25 45.20
C THR A 73 28.42 -7.16 46.08
N ASN A 74 29.70 -7.36 46.44
CA ASN A 74 30.52 -6.44 47.25
C ASN A 74 31.54 -5.72 46.35
N GLY A 75 31.95 -4.49 46.71
CA GLY A 75 33.24 -3.95 46.24
C GLY A 75 33.39 -2.42 46.18
N ASN A 76 33.88 -1.81 47.28
CA ASN A 76 34.81 -0.66 47.41
C ASN A 76 34.92 0.37 46.26
N GLY A 77 34.87 1.71 46.44
CA GLY A 77 34.90 2.61 47.61
C GLY A 77 34.98 4.09 47.11
N ALA A 78 35.46 5.12 47.84
CA ALA A 78 35.91 5.26 49.23
C ALA A 78 35.98 6.74 49.69
N ALA A 79 35.72 6.99 50.99
CA ALA A 79 36.31 8.00 51.90
C ALA A 79 36.46 9.51 51.53
N ALA A 80 35.73 10.38 52.25
CA ALA A 80 36.16 11.63 52.94
C ALA A 80 34.90 12.25 53.60
N GLU A 81 34.75 12.27 54.94
CA GLU A 81 35.09 13.38 55.86
C GLU A 81 34.37 14.73 55.59
N ALA A 82 33.90 15.52 56.56
CA ALA A 82 33.61 15.36 58.00
C ALA A 82 32.84 16.63 58.46
N GLY A 83 32.18 16.65 59.63
CA GLY A 83 31.76 17.94 60.24
C GLY A 83 30.43 18.00 61.00
N THR A 84 30.31 17.29 62.13
CA THR A 84 29.27 17.53 63.12
C THR A 84 29.60 18.73 64.03
N ARG A 85 28.67 19.68 64.22
CA ARG A 85 28.47 20.30 65.55
C ARG A 85 27.10 20.95 65.73
N ALA A 86 26.53 20.75 66.92
CA ALA A 86 25.29 21.38 67.39
C ALA A 86 25.60 22.49 68.43
N PRO A 87 24.66 23.04 69.23
CA PRO A 87 24.28 24.45 69.13
C PRO A 87 24.57 25.29 70.40
N ALA A 88 24.35 26.61 70.33
CA ALA A 88 24.36 27.49 71.52
C ALA A 88 23.40 28.69 71.42
N THR A 89 22.42 28.66 72.33
CA THR A 89 21.72 29.77 73.03
C THR A 89 22.02 31.25 72.69
N GLY A 90 20.98 31.92 72.16
CA GLY A 90 20.28 33.11 72.70
C GLY A 90 21.01 34.32 73.33
N PHE A 91 20.57 35.53 72.94
CA PHE A 91 20.41 36.71 73.81
C PHE A 91 19.31 37.65 73.26
N GLU A 92 18.99 38.72 74.01
CA GLU A 92 17.65 39.33 74.06
C GLU A 92 17.41 40.56 73.16
N GLY A 93 16.12 40.77 72.82
CA GLY A 93 15.44 42.07 72.99
C GLY A 93 15.83 43.28 72.13
N THR A 94 14.98 43.64 71.17
CA THR A 94 14.69 45.04 70.81
C THR A 94 13.26 45.18 70.29
N GLU A 95 12.72 46.39 70.36
CA GLU A 95 11.28 46.64 70.47
C GLU A 95 10.47 46.62 69.15
N SER A 96 9.15 46.54 69.34
CA SER A 96 8.13 46.51 68.29
C SER A 96 8.01 47.82 67.51
N ILE A 97 8.03 47.73 66.18
CA ILE A 97 7.28 48.63 65.29
C ILE A 97 6.27 47.80 64.50
N THR A 98 5.02 47.77 64.93
CA THR A 98 3.93 47.10 64.22
C THR A 98 3.57 47.85 62.95
N ALA A 99 4.04 47.37 61.80
CA ALA A 99 3.49 47.73 60.51
C ALA A 99 2.04 47.18 60.38
N PRO A 100 1.11 47.90 59.72
CA PRO A 100 -0.25 47.42 59.52
C PRO A 100 -0.26 46.14 58.67
N PRO A 101 -1.17 45.18 58.94
CA PRO A 101 -1.24 43.95 58.17
C PRO A 101 -1.59 44.27 56.71
N LEU A 102 -0.68 43.90 55.79
CA LEU A 102 -0.98 43.93 54.37
C LEU A 102 -2.19 43.03 54.08
N PRO A 103 -3.17 43.48 53.28
CA PRO A 103 -4.31 42.65 52.94
C PRO A 103 -3.81 41.39 52.22
N ILE A 104 -4.13 40.22 52.78
CA ILE A 104 -3.84 38.93 52.16
C ILE A 104 -4.59 38.90 50.84
N ARG A 105 -3.88 39.14 49.73
CA ARG A 105 -4.44 38.94 48.39
C ARG A 105 -4.84 37.47 48.29
N PRO A 106 -6.09 37.15 47.88
CA PRO A 106 -6.47 35.76 47.66
C PRO A 106 -5.50 35.16 46.65
N VAL A 107 -4.82 34.09 47.03
CA VAL A 107 -3.97 33.33 46.11
C VAL A 107 -4.89 32.87 44.98
N PRO A 108 -4.60 33.21 43.71
CA PRO A 108 -5.44 32.77 42.60
C PRO A 108 -5.51 31.24 42.64
N PRO A 109 -6.69 30.62 42.47
CA PRO A 109 -6.83 29.19 42.61
C PRO A 109 -5.85 28.48 41.69
N ILE A 110 -5.02 27.59 42.24
CA ILE A 110 -4.05 26.83 41.46
C ILE A 110 -4.85 25.92 40.53
N ILE A 111 -4.98 26.32 39.27
CA ILE A 111 -5.64 25.52 38.22
C ILE A 111 -4.72 24.35 37.88
N VAL A 112 -4.80 23.30 38.69
CA VAL A 112 -4.08 22.05 38.44
C VAL A 112 -4.59 21.47 37.12
N ARG A 113 -3.76 21.54 36.07
CA ARG A 113 -4.11 20.96 34.77
C ARG A 113 -4.46 19.48 34.96
N LYS A 114 -5.61 19.08 34.43
CA LYS A 114 -6.03 17.67 34.37
C LYS A 114 -5.31 16.98 33.22
N ARG A 115 -5.13 15.66 33.32
CA ARG A 115 -4.66 14.86 32.18
C ARG A 115 -5.68 14.89 31.05
N LEU A 116 -5.15 14.74 29.84
CA LEU A 116 -5.91 14.46 28.63
C LEU A 116 -6.52 13.06 28.71
N VAL A 117 -7.78 12.94 28.30
CA VAL A 117 -8.51 11.69 28.08
C VAL A 117 -8.34 11.30 26.61
N ARG A 118 -7.10 10.94 26.26
CA ARG A 118 -6.74 10.44 24.93
C ARG A 118 -5.75 9.26 24.99
N GLY A 119 -5.76 8.42 23.96
CA GLY A 119 -4.79 7.34 23.76
C GLY A 119 -5.42 5.94 23.70
N ARG A 120 -4.60 4.92 23.96
CA ARG A 120 -4.96 3.50 23.91
C ARG A 120 -5.11 2.92 25.33
N TYR A 121 -6.16 2.13 25.49
CA TYR A 121 -6.56 1.42 26.69
C TYR A 121 -6.78 -0.05 26.33
N ARG A 122 -6.55 -0.96 27.26
CA ARG A 122 -6.63 -2.40 26.98
C ARG A 122 -7.34 -3.14 28.10
N SER A 123 -8.25 -4.03 27.74
CA SER A 123 -8.95 -4.94 28.66
C SER A 123 -8.66 -6.38 28.29
N ALA A 124 -8.48 -7.23 29.29
CA ALA A 124 -8.49 -8.67 29.17
C ALA A 124 -9.57 -9.21 30.10
N SER A 125 -10.59 -9.85 29.54
CA SER A 125 -11.66 -10.56 30.24
C SER A 125 -11.69 -12.01 29.75
N GLU A 126 -12.46 -12.89 30.41
CA GLU A 126 -12.54 -14.29 29.98
C GLU A 126 -12.92 -14.43 28.50
N GLY A 127 -12.05 -15.09 27.72
CA GLY A 127 -12.19 -15.29 26.28
C GLY A 127 -11.91 -14.09 25.38
N TRP A 128 -11.80 -12.86 25.91
CA TRP A 128 -11.76 -11.63 25.11
C TRP A 128 -10.63 -10.67 25.49
N LEU A 129 -9.89 -10.22 24.47
CA LEU A 129 -9.01 -9.07 24.54
C LEU A 129 -9.65 -7.91 23.76
N LEU A 130 -9.72 -6.73 24.39
CA LEU A 130 -10.19 -5.49 23.78
C LEU A 130 -9.08 -4.43 23.78
N THR A 131 -8.80 -3.87 22.61
CA THR A 131 -7.92 -2.70 22.44
C THR A 131 -8.77 -1.46 22.10
N LEU A 132 -9.07 -0.66 23.12
CA LEU A 132 -9.87 0.57 23.07
C LEU A 132 -9.00 1.80 22.76
N ARG A 133 -9.48 2.70 21.93
CA ARG A 133 -8.85 3.98 21.54
C ARG A 133 -9.83 5.11 21.81
N VAL A 134 -9.35 6.19 22.42
CA VAL A 134 -10.18 7.31 22.89
C VAL A 134 -9.53 8.63 22.48
N ASP A 135 -10.21 9.50 21.74
CA ASP A 135 -9.67 10.76 21.22
C ASP A 135 -10.67 11.92 21.41
N VAL A 136 -10.95 12.28 22.67
CA VAL A 136 -11.97 13.27 23.01
C VAL A 136 -11.41 14.62 23.50
N ASP A 137 -10.11 14.71 23.75
CA ASP A 137 -9.40 15.96 24.05
C ASP A 137 -7.93 15.92 23.57
N GLY A 138 -7.22 17.03 23.75
CA GLY A 138 -5.83 17.20 23.31
C GLY A 138 -5.72 18.10 22.07
N HIS A 139 -4.64 17.93 21.31
CA HIS A 139 -4.42 18.64 20.06
C HIS A 139 -5.14 17.93 18.90
N ARG A 140 -5.95 18.69 18.13
CA ARG A 140 -6.81 18.21 17.03
C ARG A 140 -7.49 16.85 17.36
N PRO A 141 -8.37 16.79 18.39
CA PRO A 141 -9.06 15.57 18.74
C PRO A 141 -10.16 15.26 17.71
N THR A 142 -10.17 14.04 17.18
CA THR A 142 -11.21 13.59 16.23
C THR A 142 -12.59 13.42 16.87
N ARG A 143 -12.67 13.52 18.21
CA ARG A 143 -13.85 13.33 19.07
C ARG A 143 -14.46 11.93 18.94
N ARG A 144 -13.61 10.91 18.79
CA ARG A 144 -14.04 9.53 18.53
C ARG A 144 -13.59 8.55 19.60
N ILE A 145 -14.27 7.42 19.65
CA ILE A 145 -13.79 6.21 20.34
C ILE A 145 -13.91 5.02 19.39
N SER A 146 -13.02 4.05 19.49
CA SER A 146 -13.07 2.80 18.71
C SER A 146 -12.40 1.66 19.45
N GLY A 147 -12.74 0.42 19.12
CA GLY A 147 -12.16 -0.76 19.75
C GLY A 147 -11.98 -1.92 18.79
N ASP A 148 -10.90 -2.68 18.98
CA ASP A 148 -10.62 -3.92 18.25
C ASP A 148 -10.75 -5.09 19.24
N PHE A 149 -11.55 -6.09 18.91
CA PHE A 149 -11.77 -7.30 19.69
C PHE A 149 -11.01 -8.50 19.12
N PHE A 150 -10.42 -9.27 20.02
CA PHE A 150 -9.74 -10.52 19.72
C PHE A 150 -10.22 -11.60 20.68
N THR A 151 -10.43 -12.82 20.18
CA THR A 151 -10.63 -13.99 21.05
C THR A 151 -9.27 -14.50 21.53
N VAL A 152 -9.25 -15.04 22.76
CA VAL A 152 -8.05 -15.68 23.34
C VAL A 152 -8.39 -17.13 23.69
N SER A 153 -7.61 -18.07 23.16
CA SER A 153 -7.75 -19.51 23.42
C SER A 153 -6.36 -20.12 23.61
N GLY A 154 -6.05 -20.54 24.83
CA GLY A 154 -4.69 -20.90 25.21
C GLY A 154 -3.73 -19.72 25.00
N SER A 155 -2.63 -19.95 24.28
CA SER A 155 -1.68 -18.91 23.85
C SER A 155 -2.06 -18.21 22.53
N THR A 156 -3.14 -18.63 21.86
CA THR A 156 -3.54 -18.10 20.56
C THR A 156 -4.49 -16.92 20.72
N THR A 157 -4.20 -15.81 20.05
CA THR A 157 -5.07 -14.64 19.93
C THR A 157 -5.53 -14.49 18.48
N ALA A 158 -6.84 -14.39 18.24
CA ALA A 158 -7.41 -14.25 16.89
C ALA A 158 -8.32 -13.03 16.79
N TYR A 159 -8.19 -12.24 15.72
CA TYR A 159 -9.05 -11.07 15.49
C TYR A 159 -10.51 -11.50 15.22
N PHE A 160 -11.45 -10.87 15.93
CA PHE A 160 -12.88 -11.09 15.76
C PHE A 160 -13.55 -9.95 14.99
N GLY A 161 -13.37 -8.70 15.46
CA GLY A 161 -14.12 -7.57 14.93
C GLY A 161 -13.68 -6.23 15.48
N SER A 162 -14.10 -5.14 14.83
CA SER A 162 -13.83 -3.76 15.26
C SER A 162 -15.14 -2.98 15.42
N PHE A 163 -15.09 -1.93 16.25
CA PHE A 163 -16.15 -0.93 16.35
C PHE A 163 -15.61 0.50 16.38
N ALA A 164 -16.43 1.47 16.01
CA ALA A 164 -16.15 2.90 16.16
C ALA A 164 -17.43 3.69 16.48
N VAL A 165 -17.30 4.76 17.26
CA VAL A 165 -18.36 5.76 17.50
C VAL A 165 -17.87 7.08 16.90
N HIS A 166 -18.48 7.47 15.77
CA HIS A 166 -17.99 8.57 14.93
C HIS A 166 -18.32 9.96 15.47
N SER A 167 -19.46 10.09 16.18
CA SER A 167 -20.00 11.34 16.71
C SER A 167 -20.66 11.13 18.10
N PRO A 168 -19.88 10.79 19.14
CA PRO A 168 -20.39 10.61 20.49
C PRO A 168 -20.76 11.94 21.17
N THR A 169 -21.69 11.86 22.11
CA THR A 169 -21.89 12.89 23.13
C THR A 169 -20.79 12.76 24.19
N VAL A 170 -20.00 13.82 24.39
CA VAL A 170 -18.94 13.88 25.40
C VAL A 170 -19.34 14.84 26.53
N THR A 171 -19.51 14.32 27.73
CA THR A 171 -19.86 15.06 28.95
C THR A 171 -18.69 15.06 29.92
N THR A 172 -18.09 16.23 30.14
CA THR A 172 -16.95 16.42 31.06
C THR A 172 -17.41 17.12 32.34
N THR A 173 -17.15 16.50 33.49
CA THR A 173 -17.38 17.08 34.83
C THR A 173 -16.05 17.43 35.51
N ALA A 174 -16.10 17.86 36.78
CA ALA A 174 -14.91 18.01 37.61
C ALA A 174 -14.19 16.67 37.90
N THR A 175 -14.94 15.56 37.93
CA THR A 175 -14.49 14.24 38.41
C THR A 175 -14.34 13.19 37.32
N GLN A 176 -15.08 13.28 36.20
CA GLN A 176 -15.07 12.28 35.13
C GLN A 176 -15.29 12.88 33.75
N VAL A 177 -14.91 12.13 32.72
CA VAL A 177 -15.35 12.30 31.33
C VAL A 177 -16.20 11.08 30.99
N ARG A 178 -17.39 11.33 30.44
CA ARG A 178 -18.33 10.29 29.97
C ARG A 178 -18.59 10.49 28.48
N VAL A 179 -18.50 9.41 27.71
CA VAL A 179 -18.66 9.40 26.26
C VAL A 179 -19.78 8.41 25.94
N GLU A 180 -20.83 8.84 25.24
CA GLU A 180 -21.96 7.98 24.85
C GLU A 180 -22.33 8.14 23.37
N GLY A 181 -22.60 7.03 22.69
CA GLY A 181 -23.04 7.06 21.29
C GLY A 181 -23.42 5.68 20.76
N LEU A 182 -23.86 5.63 19.51
CA LEU A 182 -24.11 4.37 18.79
C LEU A 182 -22.83 3.96 18.06
N GLY A 183 -22.43 2.70 18.18
CA GLY A 183 -21.28 2.16 17.45
C GLY A 183 -21.64 1.67 16.05
N THR A 184 -20.73 1.89 15.11
CA THR A 184 -20.61 1.11 13.86
C THR A 184 -19.73 -0.10 14.15
N PHE A 185 -20.11 -1.29 13.69
CA PHE A 185 -19.44 -2.56 14.01
C PHE A 185 -19.14 -3.35 12.74
N THR A 186 -18.10 -4.19 12.75
CA THR A 186 -17.84 -5.17 11.67
C THR A 186 -18.71 -6.44 11.77
N TRP A 187 -19.66 -6.49 12.71
CA TRP A 187 -20.64 -7.56 12.89
C TRP A 187 -21.98 -6.99 13.37
N ALA A 188 -23.03 -7.81 13.37
CA ALA A 188 -24.32 -7.43 13.94
C ALA A 188 -24.28 -7.53 15.48
N ALA A 189 -23.92 -6.44 16.15
CA ALA A 189 -23.87 -6.36 17.61
C ALA A 189 -25.27 -6.29 18.25
N GLY A 190 -25.52 -7.14 19.26
CA GLY A 190 -26.77 -7.17 20.02
C GLY A 190 -26.92 -6.01 21.02
N ALA A 191 -25.82 -5.43 21.48
CA ALA A 191 -25.79 -4.23 22.32
C ALA A 191 -24.94 -3.11 21.70
N PRO A 192 -25.43 -2.43 20.63
CA PRO A 192 -24.62 -1.53 19.81
C PRO A 192 -24.44 -0.11 20.38
N LYS A 193 -25.15 0.26 21.45
CA LYS A 193 -24.93 1.55 22.12
C LYS A 193 -23.77 1.42 23.09
N ILE A 194 -22.90 2.42 23.11
CA ILE A 194 -21.67 2.42 23.89
C ILE A 194 -21.72 3.55 24.91
N ARG A 195 -21.27 3.27 26.13
CA ARG A 195 -20.95 4.25 27.17
C ARG A 195 -19.54 3.98 27.70
N LEU A 196 -18.70 5.00 27.70
CA LEU A 196 -17.37 4.97 28.31
C LEU A 196 -17.30 6.01 29.43
N THR A 197 -16.83 5.62 30.61
CA THR A 197 -16.58 6.54 31.74
C THR A 197 -15.12 6.45 32.18
N ILE A 198 -14.42 7.59 32.23
CA ILE A 198 -13.02 7.72 32.67
C ILE A 198 -12.93 8.79 33.76
N ALA A 199 -12.30 8.48 34.90
CA ALA A 199 -12.10 9.45 35.98
C ALA A 199 -10.98 10.47 35.65
N ARG A 200 -11.14 11.74 36.05
CA ARG A 200 -10.20 12.83 35.72
C ARG A 200 -9.03 12.95 36.70
N ALA A 201 -7.88 12.40 36.31
CA ALA A 201 -6.60 12.60 37.00
C ALA A 201 -6.09 14.06 36.86
N SER A 202 -5.42 14.57 37.88
CA SER A 202 -4.45 15.67 37.73
C SER A 202 -3.23 15.23 36.93
N LEU A 203 -2.47 16.19 36.38
CA LEU A 203 -1.27 15.91 35.58
C LEU A 203 -0.22 15.05 36.31
N PHE A 204 -0.17 15.10 37.64
CA PHE A 204 0.82 14.40 38.48
C PHE A 204 0.35 13.01 38.95
N GLU A 205 -0.93 12.69 38.88
CA GLU A 205 -1.44 11.33 39.13
C GLU A 205 -1.25 10.44 37.89
N PRO A 206 -1.28 9.11 38.00
CA PRO A 206 -1.34 8.23 36.83
C PRO A 206 -2.66 8.41 36.04
N PRO A 207 -2.67 8.15 34.72
CA PRO A 207 -3.91 8.02 33.94
C PRO A 207 -4.87 7.02 34.59
N LYS A 208 -6.17 7.33 34.58
CA LYS A 208 -7.20 6.46 35.17
C LYS A 208 -7.72 5.47 34.10
N PRO A 209 -8.15 4.27 34.50
CA PRO A 209 -8.82 3.32 33.60
C PRO A 209 -10.14 3.89 33.05
N GLY A 210 -10.60 3.32 31.94
CA GLY A 210 -11.96 3.51 31.45
C GLY A 210 -12.83 2.29 31.71
N THR A 211 -14.08 2.53 32.11
CA THR A 211 -15.13 1.51 32.13
C THR A 211 -15.97 1.66 30.87
N LEU A 212 -15.95 0.65 30.00
CA LEU A 212 -16.69 0.61 28.73
C LEU A 212 -17.90 -0.33 28.86
N GLU A 213 -19.10 0.21 28.84
CA GLU A 213 -20.37 -0.51 28.87
C GLU A 213 -20.99 -0.57 27.47
N PHE A 214 -21.40 -1.77 27.06
CA PHE A 214 -22.28 -1.99 25.91
C PHE A 214 -23.74 -2.04 26.37
N LEU A 215 -24.63 -1.47 25.57
CA LEU A 215 -26.04 -1.24 25.86
C LEU A 215 -26.87 -1.57 24.63
N THR A 216 -28.05 -2.15 24.81
CA THR A 216 -29.02 -2.26 23.72
C THR A 216 -29.55 -0.87 23.34
N THR A 217 -30.25 -0.77 22.20
CA THR A 217 -30.95 0.47 21.81
C THR A 217 -32.03 0.89 22.83
N SER A 218 -32.58 -0.06 23.61
CA SER A 218 -33.47 0.19 24.74
C SER A 218 -32.76 0.58 26.04
N ASN A 219 -31.42 0.75 26.03
CA ASN A 219 -30.56 0.98 27.19
C ASN A 219 -30.51 -0.18 28.22
N THR A 220 -30.85 -1.40 27.80
CA THR A 220 -30.61 -2.59 28.61
C THR A 220 -29.11 -2.89 28.63
N ALA A 221 -28.56 -3.25 29.79
CA ALA A 221 -27.13 -3.56 29.93
C ALA A 221 -26.74 -4.81 29.11
N GLY A 222 -25.63 -4.71 28.39
CA GLY A 222 -24.89 -5.83 27.82
C GLY A 222 -23.58 -6.04 28.58
N ALA A 223 -22.50 -6.31 27.85
CA ALA A 223 -21.17 -6.52 28.40
C ALA A 223 -20.53 -5.23 28.95
N SER A 224 -19.60 -5.38 29.90
CA SER A 224 -18.81 -4.28 30.44
C SER A 224 -17.33 -4.67 30.55
N TYR A 225 -16.45 -3.76 30.17
CA TYR A 225 -15.01 -3.97 30.12
C TYR A 225 -14.29 -2.91 30.96
N TYR A 226 -13.40 -3.37 31.84
CA TYR A 226 -12.46 -2.52 32.56
C TYR A 226 -11.17 -2.40 31.76
N CYS A 227 -10.90 -1.20 31.25
CA CYS A 227 -9.80 -0.91 30.33
C CYS A 227 -8.75 -0.01 31.02
N PRO A 228 -7.72 -0.56 31.67
CA PRO A 228 -6.49 0.17 32.01
C PRO A 228 -5.91 0.97 30.84
N PHE A 229 -5.31 2.11 31.15
CA PHE A 229 -4.56 2.91 30.17
C PHE A 229 -3.26 2.19 29.80
N GLU A 230 -2.94 2.12 28.51
CA GLU A 230 -1.75 1.43 27.98
C GLU A 230 -0.75 2.41 27.35
N SER A 231 -1.20 3.35 26.50
CA SER A 231 -0.31 4.31 25.82
C SER A 231 -1.02 5.64 25.50
N GLY A 232 -0.24 6.72 25.42
CA GLY A 232 -0.72 8.02 24.91
C GLY A 232 -0.91 8.06 23.39
N PHE A 233 -0.38 7.06 22.68
CA PHE A 233 -0.56 6.84 21.25
C PHE A 233 -1.69 5.85 20.99
N PHE A 234 -2.38 6.01 19.85
CA PHE A 234 -3.51 5.17 19.45
C PHE A 234 -3.07 3.81 18.91
N ARG A 235 -1.88 3.76 18.32
CA ARG A 235 -1.26 2.58 17.71
C ARG A 235 0.25 2.68 17.89
N THR A 236 0.89 1.52 17.89
CA THR A 236 2.35 1.36 18.00
C THR A 236 2.77 0.43 16.88
N VAL A 237 3.75 0.83 16.07
CA VAL A 237 4.21 0.13 14.87
C VAL A 237 5.71 -0.06 14.94
N SER A 238 6.15 -1.28 14.66
CA SER A 238 7.56 -1.65 14.48
C SER A 238 8.02 -1.06 13.14
N TYR A 239 8.96 -0.13 13.17
CA TYR A 239 9.50 0.54 11.99
C TYR A 239 10.93 0.06 11.77
N GLU A 240 11.15 -0.72 10.71
CA GLU A 240 12.48 -1.16 10.28
C GLU A 240 12.90 -0.29 9.09
N GLN A 241 14.06 0.37 9.19
CA GLN A 241 14.58 1.24 8.15
C GLN A 241 15.99 0.81 7.80
N ASP A 242 16.19 0.34 6.58
CA ASP A 242 17.49 -0.07 6.03
C ASP A 242 17.91 0.86 4.89
N SER A 243 19.21 0.93 4.59
CA SER A 243 19.73 1.82 3.54
C SER A 243 20.78 1.14 2.70
N VAL A 244 20.69 1.32 1.39
CA VAL A 244 21.75 0.95 0.44
C VAL A 244 23.00 1.78 0.74
N ALA A 245 24.18 1.16 0.76
CA ALA A 245 25.42 1.87 1.04
C ALA A 245 25.65 3.02 0.04
N GLY A 246 25.84 4.24 0.57
CA GLY A 246 25.89 5.49 -0.21
C GLY A 246 24.59 6.31 -0.15
N ALA A 247 23.44 5.66 0.02
CA ALA A 247 22.16 6.33 0.23
C ALA A 247 21.99 6.72 1.71
N VAL A 248 22.03 8.02 2.02
CA VAL A 248 21.97 8.51 3.40
C VAL A 248 20.52 8.66 3.86
N PRO A 249 20.09 8.02 4.96
CA PRO A 249 18.73 8.19 5.48
C PRO A 249 18.43 9.62 5.96
N PHE A 250 17.21 10.07 5.71
CA PHE A 250 16.71 11.31 6.30
C PHE A 250 16.61 11.19 7.83
N LEU A 251 17.10 12.21 8.54
CA LEU A 251 17.10 12.25 10.01
C LEU A 251 15.95 13.13 10.55
N ALA A 252 16.01 14.43 10.27
CA ALA A 252 15.01 15.40 10.69
C ALA A 252 15.13 16.72 9.89
N TYR A 253 14.06 17.51 9.89
CA TYR A 253 13.97 18.84 9.30
C TYR A 253 13.41 19.84 10.32
N ASN A 254 13.96 21.05 10.38
CA ASN A 254 13.43 22.14 11.19
C ASN A 254 12.40 22.94 10.37
N THR A 255 11.11 22.86 10.74
CA THR A 255 10.02 23.50 9.98
C THR A 255 10.14 25.02 9.91
N GLY A 256 10.79 25.65 10.88
CA GLY A 256 11.05 27.09 10.90
C GLY A 256 12.25 27.56 10.06
N SER A 257 12.94 26.66 9.34
CA SER A 257 14.07 27.03 8.45
C SER A 257 13.64 27.74 7.17
N LEU A 258 12.35 27.69 6.83
CA LEU A 258 11.73 28.34 5.68
C LEU A 258 10.43 29.04 6.14
N PRO A 259 9.84 29.94 5.34
CA PRO A 259 8.52 30.48 5.61
C PRO A 259 7.50 29.36 5.84
N GLN A 260 6.67 29.53 6.86
CA GLN A 260 5.65 28.57 7.31
C GLN A 260 4.32 29.30 7.53
N PRO A 261 3.18 28.59 7.58
CA PRO A 261 1.86 29.21 7.72
C PRO A 261 1.70 29.94 9.06
N ASP A 262 0.91 31.02 9.07
CA ASP A 262 0.59 31.75 10.30
C ASP A 262 -0.02 30.83 11.36
N GLY A 263 0.60 30.83 12.55
CA GLY A 263 0.20 29.98 13.67
C GLY A 263 0.75 28.55 13.66
N SER A 264 1.46 28.12 12.60
CA SER A 264 2.19 26.84 12.62
C SER A 264 3.44 26.95 13.52
N PRO A 265 3.65 26.03 14.48
CA PRO A 265 4.82 26.07 15.35
C PRO A 265 6.08 25.59 14.62
N ALA A 266 7.14 26.40 14.68
CA ALA A 266 8.48 25.98 14.28
C ALA A 266 8.97 24.85 15.20
N ARG A 267 9.33 23.71 14.62
CA ARG A 267 9.73 22.50 15.35
C ARG A 267 10.66 21.62 14.51
N VAL A 268 11.40 20.73 15.15
CA VAL A 268 12.22 19.72 14.46
C VAL A 268 11.40 18.45 14.30
N LEU A 269 11.12 18.05 13.06
CA LEU A 269 10.37 16.85 12.72
C LEU A 269 11.29 15.79 12.09
N SER A 270 11.32 14.62 12.71
CA SER A 270 11.72 13.37 12.07
C SER A 270 10.48 12.63 11.57
N VAL A 271 10.66 11.54 10.81
CA VAL A 271 9.56 10.70 10.33
C VAL A 271 8.74 10.10 11.49
N PRO A 272 9.37 9.48 12.54
CA PRO A 272 8.64 9.13 13.77
C PRO A 272 7.96 10.32 14.45
N GLY A 273 8.56 11.53 14.40
CA GLY A 273 7.97 12.75 14.97
C GLY A 273 6.66 13.14 14.28
N ALA A 274 6.60 13.12 12.96
CA ALA A 274 5.38 13.45 12.19
C ALA A 274 4.23 12.47 12.49
N PHE A 275 4.53 11.17 12.60
CA PHE A 275 3.55 10.16 13.01
C PHE A 275 3.16 10.28 14.50
N ALA A 276 4.09 10.67 15.38
CA ALA A 276 3.80 10.92 16.79
C ALA A 276 2.81 12.09 16.98
N GLU A 277 2.92 13.16 16.19
CA GLU A 277 1.92 14.24 16.13
C GLU A 277 0.57 13.75 15.61
N ALA A 278 0.56 12.83 14.63
CA ALA A 278 -0.64 12.12 14.20
C ALA A 278 -1.23 11.20 15.30
N GLY A 279 -0.47 10.90 16.36
CA GLY A 279 -0.86 10.02 17.47
C GLY A 279 -0.49 8.54 17.27
N ILE A 280 0.43 8.25 16.36
CA ILE A 280 0.95 6.92 16.04
C ILE A 280 2.41 6.82 16.49
N GLU A 281 2.74 5.79 17.24
CA GLU A 281 4.10 5.54 17.72
C GLU A 281 4.85 4.67 16.70
N LEU A 282 5.90 5.20 16.09
CA LEU A 282 6.84 4.40 15.30
C LEU A 282 8.04 4.02 16.18
N LEU A 283 8.16 2.73 16.50
CA LEU A 283 9.30 2.18 17.22
C LEU A 283 10.35 1.70 16.22
N THR A 284 11.43 2.47 16.06
CA THR A 284 12.62 2.05 15.29
C THR A 284 13.19 0.77 15.87
N THR A 285 13.28 -0.32 15.08
CA THR A 285 13.66 -1.66 15.53
C THR A 285 15.16 -1.83 15.84
N GLY A 286 15.99 -0.82 15.57
CA GLY A 286 17.42 -0.83 15.81
C GLY A 286 18.08 0.42 15.22
N GLY A 287 19.38 0.34 14.95
CA GLY A 287 20.02 1.23 13.98
C GLY A 287 19.70 0.80 12.56
N THR A 288 19.79 1.72 11.60
CA THR A 288 19.62 1.39 10.17
C THR A 288 20.72 0.43 9.71
N ASN A 289 20.35 -0.72 9.13
CA ASN A 289 21.33 -1.60 8.51
C ASN A 289 21.78 -0.97 7.19
N VAL A 290 23.09 -0.81 7.03
CA VAL A 290 23.67 -0.36 5.76
C VAL A 290 23.96 -1.59 4.90
N ILE A 291 23.16 -1.78 3.86
CA ILE A 291 23.28 -2.89 2.90
C ILE A 291 24.50 -2.61 2.01
N PRO A 292 25.56 -3.44 2.05
CA PRO A 292 26.76 -3.23 1.24
C PRO A 292 26.46 -3.32 -0.26
N VAL A 293 27.09 -2.46 -1.07
CA VAL A 293 26.96 -2.45 -2.54
C VAL A 293 28.23 -2.92 -3.27
N SER A 294 29.17 -3.56 -2.57
CA SER A 294 30.46 -3.98 -3.14
C SER A 294 30.31 -4.83 -4.41
N ASP A 295 29.22 -5.59 -4.48
CA ASP A 295 28.95 -6.57 -5.52
C ASP A 295 27.90 -6.03 -6.52
N ALA A 296 27.34 -4.83 -6.28
CA ALA A 296 26.16 -4.29 -6.97
C ALA A 296 26.46 -3.34 -8.15
N GLY A 297 27.74 -3.00 -8.38
CA GLY A 297 28.16 -2.01 -9.38
C GLY A 297 27.80 -0.56 -9.00
N ALA A 298 28.35 0.40 -9.74
CA ALA A 298 28.14 1.83 -9.45
C ALA A 298 26.75 2.35 -9.87
N ASN A 299 26.10 1.70 -10.85
CA ASN A 299 24.81 2.08 -11.42
C ASN A 299 23.63 1.36 -10.73
N ALA A 300 23.57 1.44 -9.41
CA ALA A 300 22.58 0.74 -8.58
C ALA A 300 21.16 1.33 -8.67
N LYS A 301 20.53 1.28 -9.85
CA LYS A 301 19.08 1.49 -9.97
C LYS A 301 18.31 0.28 -9.47
N TRP A 302 17.13 0.51 -8.93
CA TRP A 302 16.23 -0.53 -8.45
C TRP A 302 15.00 -0.61 -9.35
N SER A 303 14.59 -1.83 -9.65
CA SER A 303 13.30 -2.14 -10.26
C SER A 303 12.29 -2.58 -9.21
N ASP A 304 10.99 -2.51 -9.52
CA ASP A 304 9.91 -2.95 -8.63
C ASP A 304 10.05 -4.42 -8.20
N ALA A 305 10.59 -5.25 -9.10
CA ALA A 305 10.86 -6.66 -8.86
C ALA A 305 11.94 -6.87 -7.79
N GLU A 306 13.02 -6.07 -7.84
CA GLU A 306 14.11 -6.12 -6.85
C GLU A 306 13.67 -5.56 -5.50
N LEU A 307 12.85 -4.51 -5.47
CA LEU A 307 12.31 -3.95 -4.22
C LEU A 307 11.39 -4.95 -3.50
N HIS A 308 10.50 -5.60 -4.23
CA HIS A 308 9.61 -6.64 -3.70
C HIS A 308 10.40 -7.86 -3.22
N ALA A 309 11.35 -8.37 -4.03
CA ALA A 309 12.23 -9.46 -3.64
C ALA A 309 13.05 -9.12 -2.39
N ALA A 310 13.58 -7.91 -2.29
CA ALA A 310 14.34 -7.43 -1.14
C ALA A 310 13.49 -7.40 0.13
N MET A 311 12.24 -6.93 0.08
CA MET A 311 11.35 -6.98 1.25
C MET A 311 11.11 -8.42 1.72
N VAL A 312 10.71 -9.30 0.80
CA VAL A 312 10.36 -10.70 1.10
C VAL A 312 11.53 -11.45 1.75
N ASN A 313 12.75 -11.21 1.26
CA ASN A 313 13.94 -11.91 1.71
C ASN A 313 14.65 -11.25 2.92
N HIS A 314 14.51 -9.93 3.14
CA HIS A 314 15.34 -9.18 4.09
C HIS A 314 14.61 -8.61 5.31
N PHE A 315 13.34 -8.20 5.17
CA PHE A 315 12.64 -7.51 6.24
C PHE A 315 12.53 -8.45 7.45
N SER A 316 13.20 -8.11 8.56
CA SER A 316 13.53 -9.06 9.64
C SER A 316 12.29 -9.63 10.34
N ALA A 317 11.15 -8.97 10.21
CA ALA A 317 9.86 -9.40 10.74
C ALA A 317 8.82 -9.72 9.65
N PHE A 318 9.24 -9.89 8.40
CA PHE A 318 8.35 -10.22 7.29
C PHE A 318 7.54 -11.48 7.57
N THR A 319 6.25 -11.36 7.31
CA THR A 319 5.30 -12.46 7.27
C THR A 319 4.16 -11.99 6.39
N ASN A 320 3.63 -12.87 5.57
CA ASN A 320 2.47 -12.59 4.73
C ASN A 320 1.20 -12.68 5.62
N ALA A 321 1.03 -11.72 6.55
CA ALA A 321 -0.02 -11.72 7.59
C ALA A 321 -0.18 -10.36 8.32
N PRO A 322 -1.37 -10.05 8.88
CA PRO A 322 -1.66 -8.78 9.55
C PRO A 322 -0.75 -8.47 10.75
N ARG A 323 0.10 -7.44 10.65
CA ARG A 323 0.98 -6.99 11.74
C ARG A 323 1.23 -5.49 11.77
N TRP A 324 1.47 -4.95 12.96
CA TRP A 324 1.94 -3.57 13.15
C TRP A 324 3.45 -3.47 12.90
N GLN A 325 3.89 -3.82 11.70
CA GLN A 325 5.29 -3.83 11.31
C GLN A 325 5.39 -3.34 9.86
N VAL A 326 6.35 -2.46 9.56
CA VAL A 326 6.58 -1.91 8.21
C VAL A 326 8.08 -1.71 7.97
N TRP A 327 8.51 -1.96 6.75
CA TRP A 327 9.87 -1.78 6.27
C TRP A 327 10.00 -0.56 5.36
N MET A 328 11.10 0.18 5.52
CA MET A 328 11.48 1.30 4.66
C MET A 328 12.90 1.09 4.12
N LEU A 329 13.04 0.99 2.80
CA LEU A 329 14.33 0.95 2.14
C LEU A 329 14.72 2.34 1.62
N VAL A 330 15.84 2.87 2.12
CA VAL A 330 16.51 4.04 1.53
C VAL A 330 17.40 3.54 0.40
N ALA A 331 16.87 3.55 -0.83
CA ALA A 331 17.56 3.14 -2.04
C ALA A 331 18.27 4.34 -2.70
N THR A 332 19.10 4.05 -3.69
CA THR A 332 19.80 5.01 -4.56
C THR A 332 18.81 5.66 -5.53
N SER A 333 18.43 4.97 -6.60
CA SER A 333 17.51 5.44 -7.65
C SER A 333 16.60 4.32 -8.16
N HIS A 334 15.48 4.68 -8.79
CA HIS A 334 14.57 3.72 -9.47
C HIS A 334 14.73 3.81 -10.98
N ASP A 335 14.48 2.71 -11.70
CA ASP A 335 14.47 2.70 -13.17
C ASP A 335 13.43 3.66 -13.78
N GLY A 336 12.30 3.87 -13.10
CA GLY A 336 11.25 4.81 -13.47
C GLY A 336 11.47 6.26 -13.01
N GLY A 337 12.55 6.55 -12.26
CA GLY A 337 12.91 7.91 -11.84
C GLY A 337 12.07 8.50 -10.69
N TYR A 338 11.40 7.66 -9.90
CA TYR A 338 10.52 8.11 -8.81
C TYR A 338 11.29 8.65 -7.59
N ARG A 339 10.58 9.39 -6.72
CA ARG A 339 11.10 9.88 -5.42
C ARG A 339 10.84 8.90 -4.28
N GLY A 340 9.73 8.16 -4.36
CA GLY A 340 9.34 7.12 -3.42
C GLY A 340 8.29 6.19 -4.03
N ILE A 341 8.07 5.08 -3.35
CA ILE A 341 7.11 4.03 -3.71
C ILE A 341 6.76 3.18 -2.49
N MET A 342 5.48 2.84 -2.30
CA MET A 342 5.09 1.62 -1.60
C MET A 342 4.97 0.52 -2.66
N PHE A 343 5.71 -0.58 -2.57
CA PHE A 343 5.86 -1.50 -3.72
C PHE A 343 5.08 -2.82 -3.58
N ASP A 344 4.52 -3.13 -2.41
CA ASP A 344 3.86 -4.40 -2.13
C ASP A 344 2.32 -4.32 -2.15
N TYR A 345 1.71 -3.83 -3.25
CA TYR A 345 0.26 -3.86 -3.44
C TYR A 345 -0.28 -5.15 -4.09
N GLY A 346 0.58 -6.13 -4.43
CA GLY A 346 0.19 -7.32 -5.21
C GLY A 346 -0.10 -8.60 -4.42
N ASP A 347 0.38 -8.69 -3.18
CA ASP A 347 0.24 -9.89 -2.37
C ASP A 347 -1.14 -9.99 -1.68
N ALA A 348 -1.46 -11.16 -1.15
CA ALA A 348 -2.66 -11.37 -0.32
C ALA A 348 -2.62 -10.54 0.98
N PHE A 349 -1.44 -10.07 1.38
CA PHE A 349 -1.22 -9.23 2.55
C PHE A 349 -0.24 -8.10 2.15
N GLN A 350 -0.81 -6.91 1.94
CA GLN A 350 -0.14 -5.75 1.31
C GLN A 350 0.31 -4.71 2.35
N ARG A 351 1.02 -3.68 1.89
CA ARG A 351 1.32 -2.45 2.65
C ARG A 351 2.37 -2.63 3.75
N GLN A 352 3.30 -3.55 3.56
CA GLN A 352 4.37 -3.92 4.48
C GLN A 352 5.72 -3.31 4.09
N GLY A 353 5.90 -2.85 2.85
CA GLY A 353 7.16 -2.31 2.33
C GLY A 353 7.02 -0.98 1.58
N ALA A 354 7.88 -0.03 1.91
CA ALA A 354 8.07 1.21 1.18
C ALA A 354 9.55 1.48 0.88
N ALA A 355 9.81 2.29 -0.13
CA ALA A 355 11.14 2.72 -0.52
C ALA A 355 11.16 4.20 -0.91
N VAL A 356 12.32 4.82 -0.74
CA VAL A 356 12.61 6.21 -1.11
C VAL A 356 13.97 6.30 -1.79
N PHE A 357 14.08 7.14 -2.80
CA PHE A 357 15.23 7.16 -3.71
C PHE A 357 16.11 8.38 -3.45
N HIS A 358 17.20 8.14 -2.73
CA HIS A 358 18.16 9.14 -2.27
C HIS A 358 18.68 10.04 -3.38
N ASP A 359 18.91 9.52 -4.59
CA ASP A 359 19.46 10.32 -5.70
C ASP A 359 18.47 11.39 -6.19
N ALA A 360 17.16 11.17 -5.98
CA ALA A 360 16.08 12.07 -6.38
C ALA A 360 15.65 13.07 -5.28
N ILE A 361 15.98 12.79 -4.01
CA ILE A 361 15.56 13.61 -2.85
C ILE A 361 16.71 14.10 -1.97
N GLY A 362 17.94 13.62 -2.20
CA GLY A 362 19.10 13.86 -1.36
C GLY A 362 19.59 15.31 -1.41
N GLY A 363 19.99 15.83 -0.25
CA GLY A 363 20.49 17.19 -0.11
C GLY A 363 20.43 17.70 1.33
N THR A 364 21.16 18.77 1.61
CA THR A 364 21.34 19.33 2.96
C THR A 364 20.75 20.73 3.15
N ASP A 365 20.25 21.36 2.09
CA ASP A 365 19.53 22.62 2.20
C ASP A 365 18.11 22.42 2.75
N ALA A 366 17.53 23.50 3.26
CA ALA A 366 16.23 23.45 3.94
C ALA A 366 15.06 23.08 3.02
N ALA A 367 15.11 23.38 1.71
CA ALA A 367 14.02 23.03 0.80
C ALA A 367 14.06 21.53 0.47
N THR A 368 15.25 21.00 0.20
CA THR A 368 15.45 19.57 -0.08
C THR A 368 15.16 18.70 1.15
N GLN A 369 15.59 19.10 2.34
CA GLN A 369 15.24 18.41 3.60
C GLN A 369 13.73 18.46 3.90
N ARG A 370 13.04 19.55 3.54
CA ARG A 370 11.59 19.67 3.66
C ARG A 370 10.87 18.68 2.74
N SER A 371 11.34 18.53 1.50
CA SER A 371 10.83 17.53 0.55
C SER A 371 11.11 16.11 1.01
N GLN A 372 12.31 15.79 1.51
CA GLN A 372 12.63 14.46 2.08
C GLN A 372 11.64 14.07 3.17
N LEU A 373 11.38 14.95 4.16
CA LEU A 373 10.40 14.68 5.21
C LEU A 373 9.03 14.35 4.62
N ARG A 374 8.58 15.10 3.60
CA ARG A 374 7.28 14.87 2.95
C ARG A 374 7.24 13.54 2.22
N THR A 375 8.25 13.19 1.43
CA THR A 375 8.31 11.90 0.71
C THR A 375 8.26 10.73 1.70
N TYR A 376 9.13 10.68 2.72
CA TYR A 376 9.12 9.57 3.69
C TYR A 376 7.78 9.42 4.43
N VAL A 377 7.15 10.53 4.85
CA VAL A 377 5.85 10.49 5.56
C VAL A 377 4.72 10.12 4.62
N HIS A 378 4.80 10.50 3.34
CA HIS A 378 3.86 10.15 2.28
C HIS A 378 3.86 8.64 1.98
N GLU A 379 5.04 8.06 1.70
CA GLU A 379 5.16 6.62 1.40
C GLU A 379 4.68 5.74 2.58
N LEU A 380 5.05 6.10 3.82
CA LEU A 380 4.52 5.43 5.00
C LEU A 380 3.01 5.67 5.18
N GLY A 381 2.48 6.81 4.73
CA GLY A 381 1.05 7.06 4.67
C GLY A 381 0.30 6.03 3.83
N HIS A 382 0.87 5.63 2.68
CA HIS A 382 0.35 4.53 1.87
C HIS A 382 0.38 3.19 2.61
N ALA A 383 1.45 2.89 3.37
CA ALA A 383 1.51 1.69 4.20
C ALA A 383 0.37 1.65 5.26
N PHE A 384 0.02 2.81 5.83
CA PHE A 384 -1.15 2.99 6.71
C PHE A 384 -2.51 2.97 5.99
N ASN A 385 -2.55 2.62 4.70
CA ASN A 385 -3.75 2.56 3.86
C ASN A 385 -4.40 3.94 3.59
N LEU A 386 -3.59 5.00 3.51
CA LEU A 386 -4.04 6.32 3.05
C LEU A 386 -3.84 6.46 1.54
N LEU A 387 -4.86 6.93 0.83
CA LEU A 387 -4.76 7.29 -0.58
C LEU A 387 -4.36 8.75 -0.74
N HIS A 388 -3.91 9.08 -1.95
CA HIS A 388 -3.76 10.46 -2.42
C HIS A 388 -5.02 11.30 -2.16
N SER A 389 -4.85 12.59 -1.84
CA SER A 389 -5.96 13.45 -1.41
C SER A 389 -7.12 13.54 -2.41
N TRP A 390 -6.84 13.54 -3.73
CA TRP A 390 -7.83 13.52 -4.81
C TRP A 390 -8.35 12.12 -5.17
N GLN A 391 -7.83 11.07 -4.54
CA GLN A 391 -8.20 9.68 -4.77
C GLN A 391 -8.93 9.03 -3.59
N LYS A 392 -9.17 9.75 -2.49
CA LYS A 392 -9.82 9.14 -1.32
C LYS A 392 -11.16 8.52 -1.72
N ASN A 393 -11.86 9.13 -2.68
CA ASN A 393 -13.06 8.62 -3.35
C ASN A 393 -12.89 7.37 -4.23
N LEU A 394 -11.76 6.65 -4.14
CA LEU A 394 -11.47 5.38 -4.83
C LEU A 394 -11.29 4.18 -3.87
N ALA A 395 -11.35 4.40 -2.56
CA ALA A 395 -11.32 3.36 -1.52
C ALA A 395 -12.53 2.37 -1.60
N ASN A 396 -12.66 1.39 -0.68
CA ASN A 396 -13.86 0.55 -0.58
C ASN A 396 -14.33 0.31 0.88
N PRO A 397 -15.38 0.99 1.39
CA PRO A 397 -16.14 2.05 0.69
C PRO A 397 -15.18 3.26 0.33
N PRO A 398 -15.45 4.15 -0.68
CA PRO A 398 -14.60 5.28 -1.25
C PRO A 398 -14.79 6.83 -0.94
N ALA A 399 -13.91 7.53 -0.19
CA ALA A 399 -14.18 8.62 0.77
C ALA A 399 -14.54 10.05 0.30
N PRO A 400 -15.13 10.88 1.20
CA PRO A 400 -15.24 12.32 0.99
C PRO A 400 -13.87 12.97 0.76
N LEU A 401 -13.76 13.60 -0.41
CA LEU A 401 -12.63 14.43 -0.80
C LEU A 401 -12.59 15.74 0.00
N GLY A 402 -11.39 16.29 0.14
CA GLY A 402 -11.19 17.63 0.68
C GLY A 402 -11.58 18.77 -0.28
N PRO A 403 -11.19 20.02 0.04
CA PRO A 403 -11.43 21.17 -0.84
C PRO A 403 -10.93 20.94 -2.27
N ASN A 404 -11.64 21.50 -3.25
CA ASN A 404 -11.31 21.39 -4.67
C ASN A 404 -11.09 19.92 -5.15
N GLY A 405 -11.98 19.00 -4.76
CA GLY A 405 -11.84 17.58 -5.11
C GLY A 405 -10.60 16.93 -4.48
N GLY A 406 -10.21 17.36 -3.27
CA GLY A 406 -9.01 16.89 -2.58
C GLY A 406 -7.71 17.54 -3.03
N LEU A 407 -7.68 18.28 -4.15
CA LEU A 407 -6.47 19.01 -4.59
C LEU A 407 -6.11 20.18 -3.67
N GLY A 408 -7.10 20.69 -2.91
CA GLY A 408 -6.91 21.73 -1.90
C GLY A 408 -6.58 21.21 -0.50
N ASP A 409 -6.39 19.90 -0.31
CA ASP A 409 -5.96 19.34 0.98
C ASP A 409 -4.50 19.73 1.29
N LEU A 410 -4.30 20.32 2.46
CA LEU A 410 -2.97 20.57 3.04
C LEU A 410 -2.58 19.35 3.88
N SER A 411 -2.15 18.29 3.19
CA SER A 411 -1.74 17.01 3.78
C SER A 411 -0.48 16.47 3.11
N TRP A 412 0.29 15.70 3.88
CA TRP A 412 1.32 14.78 3.37
C TRP A 412 0.84 13.94 2.18
N MET A 413 -0.45 13.59 2.10
CA MET A 413 -1.05 12.77 1.04
C MET A 413 -1.41 13.55 -0.25
N ASN A 414 -1.04 14.83 -0.35
CA ASN A 414 -1.19 15.62 -1.58
C ASN A 414 0.19 15.83 -2.25
N TYR A 415 0.23 15.93 -3.58
CA TYR A 415 1.44 16.36 -4.30
C TYR A 415 1.54 17.88 -4.19
N ASP A 416 2.72 18.40 -3.85
CA ASP A 416 2.89 19.84 -3.62
C ASP A 416 2.67 20.65 -4.91
N TRP A 417 3.19 20.17 -6.04
CA TRP A 417 3.04 20.74 -7.37
C TRP A 417 1.59 20.68 -7.89
N LYS A 418 0.80 19.69 -7.45
CA LYS A 418 -0.61 19.53 -7.84
C LYS A 418 -1.59 20.25 -6.91
N TYR A 419 -1.11 20.86 -5.83
CA TYR A 419 -1.94 21.59 -4.88
C TYR A 419 -2.71 22.72 -5.55
N GLN A 420 -4.02 22.80 -5.29
CA GLN A 420 -4.89 23.86 -5.80
C GLN A 420 -5.93 24.19 -4.73
N GLN A 421 -5.79 25.34 -4.07
CA GLN A 421 -6.70 25.74 -2.98
C GLN A 421 -8.17 25.80 -3.43
N SER A 422 -8.41 26.27 -4.65
CA SER A 422 -9.70 26.28 -5.33
C SER A 422 -9.48 26.41 -6.85
N ALA A 423 -10.53 26.19 -7.65
CA ALA A 423 -10.49 26.30 -9.12
C ALA A 423 -10.01 27.67 -9.69
N SER A 424 -9.91 28.71 -8.85
CA SER A 424 -9.36 30.03 -9.23
C SER A 424 -8.38 30.60 -8.18
N GLY A 425 -7.95 29.77 -7.23
CA GLY A 425 -7.05 30.15 -6.13
C GLY A 425 -5.57 29.92 -6.46
N PRO A 426 -4.67 30.31 -5.53
CA PRO A 426 -3.27 29.91 -5.58
C PRO A 426 -3.10 28.39 -5.63
N GLY A 427 -2.12 27.94 -6.41
CA GLY A 427 -1.78 26.53 -6.57
C GLY A 427 -0.29 26.33 -6.86
N GLY A 428 0.11 25.08 -7.04
CA GLY A 428 1.50 24.65 -7.19
C GLY A 428 2.27 24.61 -5.87
N ALA A 429 3.50 24.10 -5.94
CA ALA A 429 4.34 23.83 -4.77
C ALA A 429 4.56 25.08 -3.89
N ALA A 430 4.72 26.25 -4.50
CA ALA A 430 4.87 27.51 -3.76
C ALA A 430 3.65 27.83 -2.87
N ALA A 431 2.42 27.59 -3.37
CA ALA A 431 1.20 27.80 -2.61
C ALA A 431 0.99 26.71 -1.54
N TYR A 432 1.31 25.45 -1.87
CA TYR A 432 1.29 24.34 -0.91
C TYR A 432 2.21 24.64 0.27
N TRP A 433 3.50 24.91 0.02
CA TRP A 433 4.48 25.12 1.07
C TRP A 433 4.27 26.40 1.88
N ALA A 434 3.61 27.42 1.32
CA ALA A 434 3.21 28.61 2.07
C ALA A 434 2.06 28.34 3.07
N ALA A 435 1.27 27.29 2.85
CA ALA A 435 0.06 26.98 3.61
C ALA A 435 0.12 25.64 4.40
N PHE A 436 1.07 24.76 4.10
CA PHE A 436 1.14 23.41 4.69
C PHE A 436 1.71 23.40 6.13
N PRO A 437 0.96 22.92 7.14
CA PRO A 437 1.38 22.95 8.55
C PRO A 437 2.27 21.76 8.99
N PHE A 438 2.64 20.85 8.07
CA PHE A 438 3.28 19.56 8.35
C PHE A 438 2.39 18.60 9.16
N GLU A 439 1.14 18.42 8.75
CA GLU A 439 0.15 17.60 9.45
C GLU A 439 -0.75 16.82 8.47
N PHE A 440 -1.41 15.76 8.95
CA PHE A 440 -2.47 15.05 8.22
C PHE A 440 -3.82 15.80 8.31
N THR A 441 -4.71 15.60 7.34
CA THR A 441 -6.11 16.09 7.39
C THR A 441 -6.91 15.39 8.49
N GLU A 442 -8.06 15.97 8.88
CA GLU A 442 -8.90 15.38 9.94
C GLU A 442 -9.43 13.97 9.58
N ASN A 443 -9.72 13.72 8.29
CA ASN A 443 -10.16 12.41 7.81
C ASN A 443 -9.04 11.37 7.89
N GLU A 444 -7.80 11.73 7.51
CA GLU A 444 -6.62 10.86 7.65
C GLU A 444 -6.31 10.58 9.13
N LEU A 445 -6.39 11.60 10.01
CA LEU A 445 -6.27 11.38 11.46
C LEU A 445 -7.36 10.44 11.99
N ALA A 446 -8.60 10.57 11.51
CA ALA A 446 -9.69 9.68 11.91
C ALA A 446 -9.46 8.23 11.45
N HIS A 447 -8.88 8.01 10.27
CA HIS A 447 -8.48 6.68 9.80
C HIS A 447 -7.32 6.11 10.61
N LEU A 448 -6.19 6.85 10.69
CA LEU A 448 -5.00 6.46 11.45
C LEU A 448 -5.34 6.09 12.90
N ARG A 449 -6.14 6.91 13.59
CA ARG A 449 -6.51 6.70 15.01
C ARG A 449 -7.65 5.70 15.18
N HIS A 450 -8.72 5.81 14.40
CA HIS A 450 -10.00 5.13 14.67
C HIS A 450 -10.51 4.19 13.59
N GLY A 451 -9.80 4.02 12.47
CA GLY A 451 -10.09 2.96 11.49
C GLY A 451 -10.13 1.57 12.14
N PHE A 452 -10.92 0.67 11.55
CA PHE A 452 -10.99 -0.73 12.00
C PHE A 452 -9.64 -1.41 11.82
N TYR A 453 -9.30 -2.37 12.70
CA TYR A 453 -8.00 -3.04 12.74
C TYR A 453 -7.44 -3.39 11.35
N ARG A 454 -8.20 -4.17 10.57
CA ARG A 454 -7.80 -4.66 9.24
C ARG A 454 -7.70 -3.58 8.15
N ASN A 455 -8.29 -2.41 8.36
CA ASN A 455 -8.24 -1.29 7.42
C ASN A 455 -6.96 -0.46 7.59
N VAL A 456 -6.21 -0.63 8.68
CA VAL A 456 -5.07 0.23 9.03
C VAL A 456 -3.80 -0.57 9.27
N VAL A 457 -3.89 -1.76 9.88
CA VAL A 457 -2.73 -2.64 10.11
C VAL A 457 -2.12 -3.10 8.79
N MET A 458 -0.79 -3.09 8.69
CA MET A 458 -0.06 -3.59 7.53
C MET A 458 -0.30 -5.10 7.36
N GLY A 459 -0.23 -5.59 6.13
CA GLY A 459 -0.49 -7.00 5.82
C GLY A 459 -1.93 -7.43 6.05
N ALA A 460 -2.94 -6.57 5.83
CA ALA A 460 -4.34 -6.92 6.09
C ALA A 460 -5.25 -6.69 4.87
N ASN A 461 -6.28 -5.85 4.98
CA ASN A 461 -7.13 -5.57 3.82
C ASN A 461 -6.29 -4.91 2.72
N ALA A 462 -6.59 -5.28 1.47
CA ALA A 462 -5.97 -4.72 0.26
C ALA A 462 -6.03 -3.19 0.26
N PHE A 463 -5.03 -2.53 -0.33
CA PHE A 463 -4.91 -1.09 -0.31
C PHE A 463 -6.12 -0.39 -0.95
N GLY A 464 -6.65 0.62 -0.25
CA GLY A 464 -7.94 1.26 -0.52
C GLY A 464 -9.13 0.62 0.19
N THR A 465 -9.09 -0.68 0.53
CA THR A 465 -10.23 -1.32 1.22
C THR A 465 -10.30 -0.84 2.67
N GLY A 466 -11.44 -0.24 3.02
CA GLY A 466 -11.76 0.28 4.34
C GLY A 466 -11.24 1.70 4.60
N ALA A 467 -10.79 2.42 3.58
CA ALA A 467 -10.23 3.77 3.67
C ALA A 467 -11.26 4.93 3.43
N ALA A 468 -12.53 4.71 3.83
CA ALA A 468 -13.74 5.63 3.86
C ALA A 468 -14.48 5.88 2.51
N ASP A 469 -15.76 6.37 2.47
CA ASP A 469 -16.99 6.10 1.59
C ASP A 469 -17.46 6.86 0.28
N VAL A 470 -18.09 6.13 -0.71
CA VAL A 470 -18.24 6.37 -2.22
C VAL A 470 -18.69 7.76 -2.74
N ASP A 471 -18.12 8.18 -3.88
CA ASP A 471 -18.83 8.92 -4.95
C ASP A 471 -19.05 8.01 -6.21
N PRO A 472 -20.30 7.62 -6.53
CA PRO A 472 -20.60 6.80 -7.72
C PRO A 472 -20.42 7.55 -9.06
N ASP A 473 -20.30 8.88 -9.04
CA ASP A 473 -20.30 9.75 -10.22
C ASP A 473 -18.88 9.89 -10.85
N LEU A 474 -17.92 9.05 -10.46
CA LEU A 474 -16.54 9.10 -10.99
C LEU A 474 -16.46 8.86 -12.52
N PHE A 475 -17.41 8.11 -13.07
CA PHE A 475 -17.49 7.78 -14.50
C PHE A 475 -18.71 8.38 -15.20
N ASP A 476 -19.43 9.29 -14.54
CA ASP A 476 -20.52 10.06 -15.13
C ASP A 476 -19.98 11.10 -16.11
N GLU A 477 -20.76 11.43 -17.14
CA GLU A 477 -20.31 12.35 -18.18
C GLU A 477 -20.21 13.78 -17.63
N PRO A 478 -19.06 14.46 -17.78
CA PRO A 478 -18.95 15.87 -17.43
C PRO A 478 -20.01 16.69 -18.18
N LEU A 479 -20.77 17.51 -17.45
CA LEU A 479 -21.75 18.43 -18.04
C LEU A 479 -21.11 19.38 -19.06
N VAL A 480 -19.83 19.73 -18.85
CA VAL A 480 -18.97 20.48 -19.76
C VAL A 480 -17.52 20.02 -19.54
N ASP A 481 -16.76 19.79 -20.60
CA ASP A 481 -15.30 19.61 -20.58
C ASP A 481 -14.64 20.75 -21.37
N ASN A 482 -13.80 21.54 -20.70
CA ASN A 482 -13.02 22.64 -21.28
C ASN A 482 -11.50 22.43 -21.05
N SER A 483 -11.06 21.20 -20.81
CA SER A 483 -9.66 20.86 -20.47
C SER A 483 -8.65 21.13 -21.60
N GLY A 484 -9.11 21.23 -22.85
CA GLY A 484 -8.24 21.26 -24.03
C GLY A 484 -7.55 19.92 -24.33
N LEU A 485 -8.01 18.82 -23.71
CA LEU A 485 -7.43 17.48 -23.80
C LEU A 485 -8.48 16.45 -24.24
N ALA A 486 -8.02 15.32 -24.79
CA ALA A 486 -8.83 14.15 -25.10
C ALA A 486 -8.09 12.87 -24.69
N LEU A 487 -8.75 12.03 -23.88
CA LEU A 487 -8.27 10.72 -23.47
C LEU A 487 -8.93 9.62 -24.33
N GLU A 488 -8.15 8.69 -24.85
CA GLU A 488 -8.64 7.49 -25.53
C GLU A 488 -8.08 6.24 -24.83
N LEU A 489 -8.96 5.26 -24.57
CA LEU A 489 -8.54 3.87 -24.32
C LEU A 489 -8.65 3.09 -25.62
N ARG A 490 -7.62 2.33 -25.94
CA ARG A 490 -7.52 1.52 -27.16
C ARG A 490 -7.11 0.10 -26.82
N SER A 491 -7.64 -0.85 -27.58
CA SER A 491 -7.20 -2.25 -27.53
C SER A 491 -6.36 -2.52 -28.79
N PRO A 492 -5.20 -3.20 -28.68
CA PRO A 492 -4.40 -3.55 -29.85
C PRO A 492 -5.13 -4.52 -30.78
N LYS A 493 -6.04 -5.33 -30.24
CA LYS A 493 -6.86 -6.31 -30.99
C LYS A 493 -8.33 -6.33 -30.53
N PRO A 494 -9.29 -6.76 -31.37
CA PRO A 494 -10.73 -6.72 -31.05
C PRO A 494 -11.16 -7.72 -29.94
N GLY A 495 -10.31 -8.68 -29.61
CA GLY A 495 -10.55 -9.60 -28.50
C GLY A 495 -9.32 -10.44 -28.15
N PHE A 496 -9.27 -10.86 -26.89
CA PHE A 496 -8.20 -11.63 -26.29
C PHE A 496 -8.58 -13.11 -26.20
N ALA A 497 -7.61 -14.00 -26.18
CA ALA A 497 -7.80 -15.42 -25.84
C ALA A 497 -8.08 -15.60 -24.34
N TYR A 498 -8.49 -16.82 -23.95
CA TYR A 498 -8.56 -17.17 -22.53
C TYR A 498 -7.14 -17.25 -21.95
N GLY A 499 -6.93 -16.74 -20.72
CA GLY A 499 -5.60 -16.65 -20.10
C GLY A 499 -4.65 -15.63 -20.73
N GLU A 500 -5.08 -14.86 -21.73
CA GLU A 500 -4.24 -13.86 -22.37
C GLU A 500 -4.12 -12.58 -21.52
N PRO A 501 -2.91 -12.06 -21.29
CA PRO A 501 -2.70 -10.77 -20.64
C PRO A 501 -3.43 -9.63 -21.35
N VAL A 502 -4.44 -9.05 -20.68
CA VAL A 502 -5.18 -7.89 -21.20
C VAL A 502 -4.35 -6.62 -21.01
N VAL A 503 -3.90 -6.05 -22.12
CA VAL A 503 -3.13 -4.81 -22.22
C VAL A 503 -3.93 -3.76 -23.00
N VAL A 504 -3.91 -2.51 -22.56
CA VAL A 504 -4.58 -1.38 -23.23
C VAL A 504 -3.61 -0.23 -23.51
N GLU A 505 -3.72 0.36 -24.70
CA GLU A 505 -3.04 1.63 -25.03
C GLU A 505 -3.89 2.79 -24.49
N LEU A 506 -3.25 3.66 -23.71
CA LEU A 506 -3.78 4.96 -23.31
C LEU A 506 -3.18 6.03 -24.21
N LYS A 507 -4.02 6.89 -24.77
CA LYS A 507 -3.59 8.03 -25.57
C LYS A 507 -4.19 9.32 -25.01
N LEU A 508 -3.35 10.32 -24.77
CA LEU A 508 -3.77 11.68 -24.41
C LEU A 508 -3.35 12.67 -25.50
N ALA A 509 -4.33 13.31 -26.15
CA ALA A 509 -4.11 14.31 -27.20
C ALA A 509 -4.55 15.72 -26.75
N GLY A 510 -3.97 16.75 -27.35
CA GLY A 510 -4.52 18.11 -27.27
C GLY A 510 -5.64 18.31 -28.28
N THR A 511 -6.72 19.00 -27.91
CA THR A 511 -7.86 19.31 -28.81
C THR A 511 -7.74 20.68 -29.48
N GLU A 512 -6.77 21.50 -29.07
CA GLU A 512 -6.56 22.87 -29.55
C GLU A 512 -5.25 23.06 -30.34
N LEU A 513 -5.29 23.90 -31.39
CA LEU A 513 -4.11 24.22 -32.22
C LEU A 513 -2.98 24.94 -31.46
N ARG A 514 -3.29 25.59 -30.33
CA ARG A 514 -2.29 26.27 -29.48
C ARG A 514 -1.48 25.31 -28.62
N GLY A 515 -1.89 24.04 -28.55
CA GLY A 515 -1.39 23.06 -27.61
C GLY A 515 -1.89 23.28 -26.18
N ARG A 516 -1.69 22.26 -25.34
CA ARG A 516 -2.09 22.24 -23.93
C ARG A 516 -0.96 21.67 -23.07
N ALA A 517 -0.69 22.32 -21.95
CA ALA A 517 0.23 21.83 -20.93
C ALA A 517 -0.42 20.69 -20.13
N THR A 518 0.35 19.65 -19.82
CA THR A 518 -0.09 18.47 -19.08
C THR A 518 1.11 17.79 -18.41
N HIS A 519 0.94 17.04 -17.32
CA HIS A 519 2.08 16.35 -16.66
C HIS A 519 2.54 15.10 -17.42
N GLY A 520 1.64 14.48 -18.18
CA GLY A 520 1.99 13.38 -19.10
C GLY A 520 2.23 12.02 -18.46
N TYR A 521 2.07 11.90 -17.14
CA TYR A 521 1.88 10.62 -16.43
C TYR A 521 0.56 9.97 -16.85
N LEU A 522 0.64 8.92 -17.66
CA LEU A 522 -0.54 8.21 -18.22
C LEU A 522 -0.67 6.77 -17.73
N HIS A 523 0.38 6.19 -17.15
CA HIS A 523 0.28 4.81 -16.69
C HIS A 523 -0.62 4.76 -15.44
N PRO A 524 -1.55 3.79 -15.31
CA PRO A 524 -2.40 3.69 -14.12
C PRO A 524 -1.62 3.61 -12.80
N ASN A 525 -0.41 3.05 -12.81
CA ASN A 525 0.48 3.04 -11.65
C ASN A 525 0.81 4.46 -11.14
N ASP A 526 0.87 5.47 -12.00
CA ASP A 526 1.22 6.85 -11.62
C ASP A 526 0.06 7.56 -10.89
N ASP A 527 -1.05 6.88 -10.61
CA ASP A 527 -2.21 7.34 -9.83
C ASP A 527 -2.96 8.57 -10.37
N LEU A 528 -2.63 8.99 -11.60
CA LEU A 528 -3.24 10.11 -12.31
C LEU A 528 -4.21 9.66 -13.42
N VAL A 529 -4.29 8.34 -13.65
CA VAL A 529 -5.34 7.67 -14.43
C VAL A 529 -6.03 6.61 -13.57
N SER A 530 -7.35 6.45 -13.73
CA SER A 530 -8.10 5.33 -13.15
C SER A 530 -9.01 4.68 -14.18
N ILE A 531 -9.10 3.34 -14.20
CA ILE A 531 -9.83 2.57 -15.21
C ILE A 531 -10.95 1.76 -14.55
N ALA A 532 -12.22 2.03 -14.90
CA ALA A 532 -13.33 1.14 -14.59
C ALA A 532 -13.36 -0.05 -15.56
N VAL A 533 -13.66 -1.23 -15.02
CA VAL A 533 -13.87 -2.47 -15.78
C VAL A 533 -15.23 -3.05 -15.41
N GLN A 534 -16.20 -2.96 -16.32
CA GLN A 534 -17.44 -3.72 -16.23
C GLN A 534 -17.22 -5.13 -16.78
N GLN A 535 -17.35 -6.12 -15.89
CA GLN A 535 -17.21 -7.53 -16.16
C GLN A 535 -18.47 -8.08 -16.89
N PRO A 536 -18.39 -9.28 -17.54
CA PRO A 536 -19.50 -9.88 -18.28
C PRO A 536 -20.77 -10.14 -17.45
N SER A 537 -20.63 -10.25 -16.12
CA SER A 537 -21.73 -10.35 -15.17
C SER A 537 -22.52 -9.05 -14.97
N GLY A 538 -22.05 -7.94 -15.52
CA GLY A 538 -22.54 -6.58 -15.27
C GLY A 538 -21.92 -5.90 -14.05
N ARG A 539 -21.14 -6.61 -13.23
CA ARG A 539 -20.39 -6.05 -12.09
C ARG A 539 -19.30 -5.11 -12.62
N THR A 540 -19.33 -3.85 -12.19
CA THR A 540 -18.24 -2.90 -12.41
C THR A 540 -17.27 -2.94 -11.23
N VAL A 541 -15.98 -3.01 -11.52
CA VAL A 541 -14.88 -2.87 -10.57
C VAL A 541 -13.92 -1.78 -11.05
N LEU A 542 -13.13 -1.21 -10.15
CA LEU A 542 -12.02 -0.32 -10.52
C LEU A 542 -10.75 -1.15 -10.66
N TYR A 543 -9.99 -0.97 -11.74
CA TYR A 543 -8.63 -1.50 -11.82
C TYR A 543 -7.75 -0.78 -10.78
N ARG A 544 -7.24 -1.55 -9.82
CA ARG A 544 -6.24 -1.09 -8.84
C ARG A 544 -4.90 -1.70 -9.23
N PRO A 545 -3.91 -0.90 -9.68
CA PRO A 545 -2.58 -1.38 -10.01
C PRO A 545 -1.93 -2.18 -8.89
N MET A 546 -1.06 -3.13 -9.28
CA MET A 546 -0.20 -3.89 -8.37
C MET A 546 1.00 -3.07 -7.84
N LEU A 547 1.33 -1.98 -8.53
CA LEU A 547 2.41 -1.05 -8.22
C LEU A 547 1.84 0.36 -8.35
N ARG A 548 2.11 1.25 -7.39
CA ARG A 548 1.76 2.67 -7.50
C ARG A 548 3.00 3.53 -7.35
N HIS A 549 3.22 4.42 -8.29
CA HIS A 549 4.40 5.26 -8.34
C HIS A 549 4.07 6.66 -7.80
N CYS A 550 4.86 7.15 -6.84
CA CYS A 550 4.68 8.50 -6.32
C CYS A 550 5.43 9.52 -7.20
N VAL A 551 4.68 10.10 -8.14
CA VAL A 551 5.15 11.06 -9.15
C VAL A 551 5.16 12.50 -8.59
N ASP A 552 5.95 12.69 -7.54
CA ASP A 552 6.13 13.95 -6.79
C ASP A 552 7.11 14.94 -7.50
N GLU A 553 7.05 15.01 -8.83
CA GLU A 553 7.83 15.94 -9.67
C GLU A 553 6.90 16.83 -10.51
N ASP A 554 7.18 18.13 -10.53
CA ASP A 554 6.49 19.13 -11.36
C ASP A 554 6.91 19.00 -12.84
N ARG A 555 6.37 17.96 -13.50
CA ARG A 555 6.61 17.69 -14.92
C ARG A 555 5.64 18.48 -15.79
N ALA A 556 6.17 19.20 -16.78
CA ALA A 556 5.37 19.91 -17.78
C ALA A 556 5.68 19.43 -19.20
N VAL A 557 4.66 18.85 -19.86
CA VAL A 557 4.71 18.38 -21.24
C VAL A 557 3.66 19.14 -22.06
N GLN A 558 4.04 19.64 -23.24
CA GLN A 558 3.09 20.23 -24.17
C GLN A 558 2.56 19.15 -25.13
N VAL A 559 1.24 19.04 -25.26
CA VAL A 559 0.57 18.28 -26.33
C VAL A 559 -0.06 19.26 -27.32
N GLY A 560 0.25 19.13 -28.61
CA GLY A 560 -0.08 20.13 -29.64
C GLY A 560 0.48 19.72 -31.00
N VAL A 561 0.67 20.69 -31.92
CA VAL A 561 1.10 20.40 -33.31
C VAL A 561 2.41 19.58 -33.36
N ASP A 562 3.42 19.95 -32.56
CA ASP A 562 4.73 19.29 -32.54
C ASP A 562 4.75 17.97 -31.77
N LYS A 563 3.73 17.73 -30.93
CA LYS A 563 3.56 16.50 -30.13
C LYS A 563 2.07 16.18 -30.00
N PRO A 564 1.44 15.58 -31.03
CA PRO A 564 -0.02 15.52 -31.15
C PRO A 564 -0.70 14.67 -30.07
N ALA A 565 0.02 13.68 -29.53
CA ALA A 565 -0.44 12.91 -28.39
C ALA A 565 0.74 12.32 -27.59
N LEU A 566 0.45 11.94 -26.35
CA LEU A 566 1.21 11.02 -25.54
C LEU A 566 0.54 9.64 -25.62
N TYR A 567 1.35 8.59 -25.51
CA TYR A 567 0.93 7.19 -25.59
C TYR A 567 1.57 6.43 -24.44
N GLU A 568 0.84 5.50 -23.85
CA GLU A 568 1.32 4.60 -22.82
C GLU A 568 0.63 3.24 -22.94
N SER A 569 1.30 2.15 -22.56
CA SER A 569 0.72 0.81 -22.59
C SER A 569 0.62 0.25 -21.18
N ALA A 570 -0.58 -0.17 -20.79
CA ALA A 570 -0.86 -0.64 -19.44
C ALA A 570 -1.40 -2.07 -19.45
N TYR A 571 -0.66 -2.97 -18.81
CA TYR A 571 -1.19 -4.28 -18.42
C TYR A 571 -2.22 -4.08 -17.30
N ILE A 572 -3.45 -4.54 -17.55
CA ILE A 572 -4.59 -4.43 -16.63
C ILE A 572 -5.21 -5.80 -16.31
N GLY A 573 -4.57 -6.88 -16.74
CA GLY A 573 -5.05 -8.26 -16.54
C GLY A 573 -5.09 -8.65 -15.06
N PHE A 574 -4.07 -8.25 -14.30
CA PHE A 574 -3.88 -8.52 -12.88
C PHE A 574 -3.60 -7.21 -12.11
N GLY A 575 -4.07 -7.11 -10.87
CA GLY A 575 -3.85 -5.97 -9.99
C GLY A 575 -3.99 -6.33 -8.52
N ALA A 576 -4.17 -5.34 -7.65
CA ALA A 576 -4.28 -5.53 -6.19
C ALA A 576 -5.49 -6.36 -5.72
N ASP A 577 -6.37 -6.76 -6.65
CA ASP A 577 -7.57 -7.60 -6.44
C ASP A 577 -7.47 -8.98 -7.14
N GLY A 578 -6.29 -9.36 -7.64
CA GLY A 578 -6.11 -10.55 -8.48
C GLY A 578 -6.40 -10.28 -9.96
N PHE A 579 -6.83 -11.31 -10.70
CA PHE A 579 -7.17 -11.19 -12.12
C PHE A 579 -8.54 -10.53 -12.34
N LEU A 580 -8.61 -9.57 -13.27
CA LEU A 580 -9.88 -8.91 -13.64
C LEU A 580 -10.64 -9.62 -14.76
N PHE A 581 -9.94 -10.43 -15.57
CA PHE A 581 -10.39 -10.92 -16.88
C PHE A 581 -10.59 -12.45 -16.96
N GLU A 582 -10.80 -13.12 -15.82
CA GLU A 582 -10.94 -14.59 -15.71
C GLU A 582 -12.20 -15.18 -16.38
N ALA A 583 -13.19 -14.37 -16.75
CA ALA A 583 -14.47 -14.85 -17.26
C ALA A 583 -14.60 -14.60 -18.78
N PRO A 584 -14.69 -15.64 -19.63
CA PRO A 584 -14.99 -15.46 -21.04
C PRO A 584 -16.26 -14.63 -21.27
N GLY A 585 -16.14 -13.51 -21.97
CA GLY A 585 -17.23 -12.55 -22.02
C GLY A 585 -16.85 -11.21 -22.63
N THR A 586 -17.82 -10.30 -22.70
CA THR A 586 -17.61 -8.94 -23.19
C THR A 586 -17.47 -7.99 -22.00
N TYR A 587 -16.33 -7.31 -21.92
CA TYR A 587 -15.99 -6.32 -20.92
C TYR A 587 -16.21 -4.91 -21.48
N ARG A 588 -16.47 -3.94 -20.61
CA ARG A 588 -16.49 -2.51 -20.97
C ARG A 588 -15.55 -1.74 -20.06
N LEU A 589 -14.68 -0.94 -20.67
CA LEU A 589 -13.62 -0.21 -19.99
C LEU A 589 -13.83 1.29 -20.18
N ARG A 590 -13.63 2.10 -19.14
CA ARG A 590 -13.63 3.57 -19.21
C ARG A 590 -12.51 4.11 -18.33
N ALA A 591 -11.69 5.01 -18.86
CA ALA A 591 -10.65 5.69 -18.08
C ALA A 591 -11.09 7.11 -17.69
N THR A 592 -10.59 7.59 -16.56
CA THR A 592 -10.52 9.01 -16.21
C THR A 592 -9.06 9.42 -16.04
N TYR A 593 -8.71 10.61 -16.53
CA TYR A 593 -7.42 11.27 -16.35
C TYR A 593 -7.62 12.57 -15.58
N ILE A 594 -6.78 12.82 -14.57
CA ILE A 594 -6.81 14.05 -13.78
C ILE A 594 -5.68 14.95 -14.23
N ALA A 595 -5.99 16.00 -15.02
CA ALA A 595 -4.99 16.91 -15.55
C ALA A 595 -4.36 17.81 -14.47
N GLY A 596 -3.25 18.48 -14.82
CA GLY A 596 -2.48 19.34 -13.90
C GLY A 596 -3.23 20.58 -13.39
N ASP A 597 -4.32 20.99 -14.05
CA ASP A 597 -5.24 22.04 -13.64
C ASP A 597 -6.47 21.52 -12.85
N GLY A 598 -6.46 20.23 -12.49
CA GLY A 598 -7.57 19.55 -11.80
C GLY A 598 -8.72 19.08 -12.70
N SER A 599 -8.68 19.37 -14.01
CA SER A 599 -9.71 18.92 -14.96
C SER A 599 -9.80 17.39 -15.02
N ARG A 600 -11.02 16.86 -15.03
CA ARG A 600 -11.31 15.43 -15.22
C ARG A 600 -11.64 15.16 -16.69
N VAL A 601 -10.75 14.46 -17.39
CA VAL A 601 -10.93 14.04 -18.79
C VAL A 601 -11.39 12.58 -18.79
N LEU A 602 -12.46 12.24 -19.51
CA LEU A 602 -12.93 10.85 -19.64
C LEU A 602 -12.62 10.27 -21.01
N SER A 603 -12.32 8.96 -21.04
CA SER A 603 -12.32 8.21 -22.29
C SER A 603 -13.75 7.89 -22.74
N PRO A 604 -13.94 7.67 -24.06
CA PRO A 604 -15.04 6.84 -24.56
C PRO A 604 -15.00 5.44 -23.94
N VAL A 605 -16.13 4.73 -23.96
CA VAL A 605 -16.19 3.35 -23.47
C VAL A 605 -15.58 2.39 -24.50
N LEU A 606 -14.41 1.84 -24.16
CA LEU A 606 -13.78 0.76 -24.91
C LEU A 606 -14.53 -0.55 -24.62
N ARG A 607 -14.74 -1.39 -25.66
CA ARG A 607 -15.29 -2.74 -25.51
C ARG A 607 -14.21 -3.75 -25.84
N VAL A 608 -14.02 -4.71 -24.94
CA VAL A 608 -13.04 -5.79 -25.07
C VAL A 608 -13.77 -7.13 -24.96
N ARG A 609 -13.35 -8.14 -25.73
CA ARG A 609 -13.90 -9.49 -25.66
C ARG A 609 -12.83 -10.47 -25.18
N VAL A 610 -13.08 -11.20 -24.11
CA VAL A 610 -12.32 -12.42 -23.79
C VAL A 610 -13.04 -13.60 -24.45
N ARG A 611 -12.31 -14.35 -25.27
CA ARG A 611 -12.80 -15.58 -25.93
C ARG A 611 -12.75 -16.75 -24.92
N PRO A 612 -13.69 -17.71 -24.96
CA PRO A 612 -13.52 -18.97 -24.26
C PRO A 612 -12.35 -19.77 -24.89
N PRO A 613 -11.71 -20.71 -24.17
CA PRO A 613 -10.77 -21.63 -24.77
C PRO A 613 -11.48 -22.46 -25.86
N ALA A 614 -10.82 -22.67 -27.00
CA ALA A 614 -11.37 -23.48 -28.10
C ALA A 614 -11.03 -24.98 -27.92
N SER A 615 -9.95 -25.29 -27.21
CA SER A 615 -9.55 -26.65 -26.85
C SER A 615 -9.09 -26.77 -25.39
N ARG A 616 -8.94 -28.02 -24.91
CA ARG A 616 -8.32 -28.31 -23.61
C ARG A 616 -6.84 -27.93 -23.53
N ALA A 617 -6.13 -27.85 -24.66
CA ALA A 617 -4.75 -27.37 -24.68
C ALA A 617 -4.72 -25.87 -24.40
N ASP A 618 -5.64 -25.10 -24.99
CA ASP A 618 -5.78 -23.66 -24.75
C ASP A 618 -6.15 -23.39 -23.28
N GLU A 619 -7.06 -24.20 -22.71
CA GLU A 619 -7.45 -24.14 -21.31
C GLU A 619 -6.26 -24.43 -20.38
N ALA A 620 -5.51 -25.51 -20.61
CA ALA A 620 -4.33 -25.85 -19.83
C ALA A 620 -3.19 -24.81 -19.96
N ALA A 621 -2.97 -24.25 -21.15
CA ALA A 621 -2.00 -23.17 -21.37
C ALA A 621 -2.44 -21.86 -20.69
N ALA A 622 -3.74 -21.58 -20.64
CA ALA A 622 -4.30 -20.42 -19.94
C ALA A 622 -4.19 -20.54 -18.41
N GLU A 623 -4.46 -21.72 -17.84
CA GLU A 623 -4.31 -21.98 -16.40
C GLU A 623 -2.87 -21.75 -15.91
N LEU A 624 -1.87 -21.99 -16.75
CA LEU A 624 -0.45 -21.70 -16.47
C LEU A 624 -0.09 -20.21 -16.43
N LEU A 625 -1.01 -19.30 -16.80
CA LEU A 625 -0.85 -17.84 -16.68
C LEU A 625 -1.85 -17.16 -15.73
N LEU A 626 -2.86 -17.88 -15.21
CA LEU A 626 -3.97 -17.33 -14.42
C LEU A 626 -3.85 -17.54 -12.89
N GLY A 627 -2.69 -17.98 -12.38
CA GLY A 627 -2.42 -18.05 -10.94
C GLY A 627 -1.82 -16.76 -10.39
N ASP A 628 -2.01 -16.49 -9.08
CA ASP A 628 -1.59 -15.23 -8.45
C ASP A 628 -0.08 -14.93 -8.62
N GLU A 629 0.79 -15.93 -8.44
CA GLU A 629 2.24 -15.76 -8.62
C GLU A 629 2.58 -15.39 -10.08
N GLN A 630 1.84 -15.91 -11.06
CA GLN A 630 1.99 -15.62 -12.48
C GLN A 630 1.48 -14.21 -12.85
N GLY A 631 0.35 -13.79 -12.24
CA GLY A 631 -0.16 -12.42 -12.37
C GLY A 631 0.84 -11.38 -11.84
N GLN A 632 1.48 -11.67 -10.71
CA GLN A 632 2.57 -10.84 -10.18
C GLN A 632 3.79 -10.84 -11.11
N LEU A 633 4.24 -11.99 -11.62
CA LEU A 633 5.35 -12.06 -12.57
C LEU A 633 5.07 -11.30 -13.88
N LEU A 634 3.83 -11.33 -14.38
CA LEU A 634 3.39 -10.53 -15.53
C LEU A 634 3.46 -9.02 -15.23
N ALA A 635 3.04 -8.59 -14.04
CA ALA A 635 3.06 -7.19 -13.63
C ALA A 635 4.46 -6.65 -13.31
N LEU A 636 5.39 -7.49 -12.82
CA LEU A 636 6.80 -7.15 -12.57
C LEU A 636 7.69 -7.24 -13.83
N LEU A 637 7.16 -7.83 -14.92
CA LEU A 637 7.93 -8.33 -16.06
C LEU A 637 9.07 -9.28 -15.61
N GLY A 638 8.75 -10.15 -14.66
CA GLY A 638 9.62 -11.17 -14.07
C GLY A 638 10.32 -10.74 -12.77
N SER A 639 10.68 -11.73 -11.94
CA SER A 639 11.33 -11.55 -10.64
C SER A 639 11.97 -12.85 -10.15
N ASP A 640 13.06 -12.74 -9.40
CA ASP A 640 13.74 -13.87 -8.74
C ASP A 640 13.26 -14.07 -7.27
N ALA A 641 12.21 -13.37 -6.83
CA ALA A 641 11.68 -13.49 -5.48
C ALA A 641 11.28 -14.94 -5.13
N SER A 642 11.84 -15.48 -4.05
CA SER A 642 11.70 -16.90 -3.68
C SER A 642 10.24 -17.38 -3.50
N GLN A 643 9.33 -16.46 -3.13
CA GLN A 643 7.91 -16.77 -2.98
C GLN A 643 7.14 -16.95 -4.31
N LEU A 644 7.72 -16.57 -5.44
CA LEU A 644 7.12 -16.66 -6.79
C LEU A 644 7.58 -17.90 -7.58
N GLY A 645 8.29 -18.82 -6.93
CA GLY A 645 8.90 -19.98 -7.58
C GLY A 645 7.91 -20.94 -8.24
N LYS A 646 6.62 -20.98 -7.82
CA LYS A 646 5.61 -21.79 -8.51
C LYS A 646 5.11 -21.08 -9.76
N GLY A 647 4.99 -19.75 -9.71
CA GLY A 647 4.73 -18.90 -10.87
C GLY A 647 5.80 -19.08 -11.96
N VAL A 648 7.08 -19.04 -11.58
CA VAL A 648 8.21 -19.30 -12.49
C VAL A 648 8.11 -20.73 -13.06
N SER A 649 7.89 -21.73 -12.20
CA SER A 649 7.73 -23.13 -12.64
C SER A 649 6.57 -23.33 -13.62
N ALA A 650 5.47 -22.59 -13.48
CA ALA A 650 4.33 -22.64 -14.39
C ALA A 650 4.62 -21.96 -15.73
N ILE A 651 5.36 -20.85 -15.73
CA ILE A 651 5.86 -20.22 -16.97
C ILE A 651 6.82 -21.15 -17.70
N ASP A 652 7.76 -21.80 -17.01
CA ASP A 652 8.63 -22.81 -17.62
C ASP A 652 7.81 -23.98 -18.18
N THR A 653 6.82 -24.48 -17.43
CA THR A 653 5.91 -25.54 -17.90
C THR A 653 5.14 -25.13 -19.16
N LEU A 654 4.71 -23.87 -19.27
CA LEU A 654 4.06 -23.32 -20.47
C LEU A 654 5.01 -23.34 -21.67
N LEU A 655 6.26 -22.90 -21.49
CA LEU A 655 7.26 -22.86 -22.56
C LEU A 655 7.69 -24.26 -23.01
N ASP A 656 7.84 -25.21 -22.08
CA ASP A 656 8.24 -26.59 -22.38
C ASP A 656 7.11 -27.43 -22.99
N THR A 657 5.87 -27.26 -22.51
CA THR A 657 4.72 -28.11 -22.89
C THR A 657 3.94 -27.53 -24.07
N PHE A 658 3.90 -26.21 -24.20
CA PHE A 658 3.12 -25.49 -25.21
C PHE A 658 3.96 -24.43 -25.98
N PRO A 659 5.18 -24.75 -26.47
CA PRO A 659 6.09 -23.77 -27.07
C PRO A 659 5.50 -23.01 -28.27
N ASP A 660 4.67 -23.68 -29.06
CA ASP A 660 4.02 -23.14 -30.27
C ASP A 660 2.65 -22.50 -29.99
N HIS A 661 2.17 -22.52 -28.73
CA HIS A 661 0.88 -21.92 -28.38
C HIS A 661 1.02 -20.39 -28.27
N PRO A 662 0.06 -19.58 -28.78
CA PRO A 662 0.19 -18.12 -28.78
C PRO A 662 0.52 -17.51 -27.41
N LEU A 663 -0.06 -18.05 -26.32
CA LEU A 663 0.21 -17.57 -24.95
C LEU A 663 1.68 -17.69 -24.50
N ALA A 664 2.47 -18.59 -25.11
CA ALA A 664 3.88 -18.75 -24.78
C ALA A 664 4.71 -17.49 -25.13
N VAL A 665 4.19 -16.57 -25.96
CA VAL A 665 4.82 -15.25 -26.20
C VAL A 665 4.95 -14.44 -24.90
N TYR A 666 3.96 -14.53 -23.99
CA TYR A 666 3.97 -13.79 -22.73
C TYR A 666 4.93 -14.42 -21.70
N GLY A 667 5.02 -15.75 -21.67
CA GLY A 667 6.04 -16.45 -20.87
C GLY A 667 7.46 -16.10 -21.32
N ARG A 668 7.71 -16.05 -22.65
CA ARG A 668 8.97 -15.61 -23.24
C ARG A 668 9.29 -14.16 -22.91
N LEU A 669 8.30 -13.26 -22.94
CA LEU A 669 8.47 -11.85 -22.58
C LEU A 669 8.92 -11.71 -21.12
N VAL A 670 8.16 -12.28 -20.18
CA VAL A 670 8.44 -12.21 -18.74
C VAL A 670 9.82 -12.80 -18.41
N LYS A 671 10.10 -14.01 -18.90
CA LYS A 671 11.39 -14.68 -18.64
C LYS A 671 12.55 -13.95 -19.33
N GLY A 672 12.38 -13.52 -20.58
CA GLY A 672 13.42 -12.84 -21.35
C GLY A 672 13.78 -11.45 -20.79
N VAL A 673 12.80 -10.67 -20.35
CA VAL A 673 13.04 -9.39 -19.66
C VAL A 673 13.80 -9.63 -18.34
N ASN A 674 13.40 -10.63 -17.55
CA ASN A 674 14.10 -10.94 -16.30
C ASN A 674 15.56 -11.38 -16.53
N GLN A 675 15.80 -12.25 -17.51
CA GLN A 675 17.15 -12.73 -17.83
C GLN A 675 18.05 -11.64 -18.42
N GLN A 676 17.50 -10.58 -19.04
CA GLN A 676 18.30 -9.44 -19.52
C GLN A 676 18.82 -8.55 -18.37
N ARG A 677 18.09 -8.51 -17.26
CA ARG A 677 18.45 -7.74 -16.07
C ARG A 677 19.58 -8.44 -15.31
N ASP A 678 20.51 -7.64 -14.81
CA ASP A 678 21.27 -8.03 -13.62
C ASP A 678 20.29 -7.86 -12.45
N PHE A 679 20.12 -8.87 -11.61
CA PHE A 679 19.09 -8.87 -10.57
C PHE A 679 19.73 -8.78 -9.19
N LYS A 680 19.37 -7.74 -8.43
CA LYS A 680 19.80 -7.53 -7.05
C LYS A 680 19.03 -8.45 -6.12
N GLU A 681 19.65 -9.56 -5.74
CA GLU A 681 19.17 -10.43 -4.69
C GLU A 681 19.69 -9.94 -3.33
N LEU A 682 18.81 -9.32 -2.54
CA LEU A 682 19.09 -9.09 -1.13
C LEU A 682 18.76 -10.36 -0.35
N THR A 683 19.78 -11.10 0.04
CA THR A 683 19.64 -12.42 0.68
C THR A 683 19.35 -12.30 2.19
N GLY A 684 18.80 -13.37 2.79
CA GLY A 684 18.36 -13.39 4.19
C GLY A 684 19.48 -13.27 5.24
N ASP A 685 20.74 -13.41 4.84
CA ASP A 685 21.92 -13.08 5.68
C ASP A 685 22.31 -11.59 5.60
N LYS A 686 21.43 -10.76 5.00
CA LYS A 686 21.58 -9.32 4.78
C LYS A 686 22.70 -8.93 3.80
N THR A 687 23.12 -9.84 2.92
CA THR A 687 24.07 -9.54 1.83
C THR A 687 23.36 -9.26 0.51
N LEU A 688 23.82 -8.23 -0.21
CA LEU A 688 23.34 -7.89 -1.56
C LEU A 688 24.22 -8.62 -2.58
N ARG A 689 23.60 -9.42 -3.45
CA ARG A 689 24.26 -10.16 -4.52
C ARG A 689 23.65 -9.75 -5.86
N ILE A 690 24.45 -9.78 -6.92
CA ILE A 690 23.94 -9.72 -8.28
C ILE A 690 23.84 -11.15 -8.83
N ARG A 691 22.67 -11.51 -9.36
CA ARG A 691 22.60 -12.48 -10.45
C ARG A 691 22.90 -11.72 -11.75
N GLU A 692 24.01 -12.05 -12.40
CA GLU A 692 24.36 -11.47 -13.71
C GLU A 692 23.28 -11.78 -14.75
N ALA A 693 23.09 -10.87 -15.72
CA ALA A 693 22.19 -11.10 -16.84
C ALA A 693 22.60 -12.31 -17.69
N ASN A 694 21.66 -13.22 -17.95
CA ASN A 694 21.81 -14.25 -18.97
C ASN A 694 21.42 -13.69 -20.35
N GLY A 695 22.30 -12.86 -20.91
CA GLY A 695 22.07 -12.18 -22.18
C GLY A 695 21.71 -13.12 -23.34
N ILE A 696 22.31 -14.30 -23.41
CA ILE A 696 22.09 -15.27 -24.50
C ILE A 696 20.66 -15.82 -24.45
N GLU A 697 20.19 -16.23 -23.28
CA GLU A 697 18.81 -16.72 -23.12
C GLU A 697 17.81 -15.58 -23.31
N ALA A 698 18.09 -14.40 -22.76
CA ALA A 698 17.25 -13.22 -22.91
C ALA A 698 17.08 -12.79 -24.38
N ALA A 699 18.17 -12.72 -25.15
CA ALA A 699 18.13 -12.38 -26.57
C ALA A 699 17.32 -13.41 -27.38
N SER A 700 17.51 -14.71 -27.09
CA SER A 700 16.76 -15.80 -27.73
C SER A 700 15.26 -15.74 -27.43
N LEU A 701 14.86 -15.51 -26.17
CA LEU A 701 13.46 -15.43 -25.77
C LEU A 701 12.78 -14.18 -26.34
N LEU A 702 13.44 -13.01 -26.27
CA LEU A 702 12.89 -11.75 -26.76
C LEU A 702 12.88 -11.67 -28.29
N GLY A 703 13.83 -12.31 -28.97
CA GLY A 703 13.81 -12.49 -30.42
C GLY A 703 12.57 -13.26 -30.88
N GLN A 704 12.22 -14.36 -30.20
CA GLN A 704 10.99 -15.11 -30.47
C GLN A 704 9.71 -14.27 -30.20
N VAL A 705 9.72 -13.38 -29.21
CA VAL A 705 8.61 -12.42 -28.98
C VAL A 705 8.49 -11.43 -30.14
N ALA A 706 9.61 -10.90 -30.61
CA ALA A 706 9.65 -9.98 -31.74
C ALA A 706 9.18 -10.67 -33.04
N GLU A 707 9.68 -11.86 -33.34
CA GLU A 707 9.26 -12.65 -34.51
C GLU A 707 7.75 -12.93 -34.50
N ALA A 708 7.21 -13.46 -33.40
CA ALA A 708 5.77 -13.74 -33.28
C ALA A 708 4.91 -12.48 -33.48
N SER A 709 5.33 -11.34 -32.92
CA SER A 709 4.58 -10.07 -32.97
C SER A 709 4.81 -9.23 -34.24
N ILE A 710 5.73 -9.67 -35.11
CA ILE A 710 5.93 -9.15 -36.47
C ILE A 710 5.20 -10.03 -37.48
N ALA A 711 5.18 -11.36 -37.29
CA ALA A 711 4.59 -12.32 -38.20
C ALA A 711 3.06 -12.44 -38.07
N ASP A 712 2.51 -12.25 -36.86
CA ASP A 712 1.09 -12.43 -36.55
C ASP A 712 0.50 -11.18 -35.84
N GLU A 713 -0.81 -10.96 -35.98
CA GLU A 713 -1.55 -9.94 -35.23
C GLU A 713 -1.85 -10.39 -33.78
N ASP A 714 -1.62 -11.67 -33.45
CA ASP A 714 -1.89 -12.24 -32.13
C ASP A 714 -0.73 -12.14 -31.12
N GLY A 715 0.39 -11.48 -31.46
CA GLY A 715 1.51 -11.21 -30.54
C GLY A 715 1.29 -10.07 -29.53
N VAL A 716 2.38 -9.49 -29.00
CA VAL A 716 2.31 -8.36 -28.05
C VAL A 716 1.99 -7.03 -28.77
N ASP A 717 1.47 -6.04 -28.04
CA ASP A 717 1.15 -4.73 -28.60
C ASP A 717 2.40 -3.96 -29.08
N ASN A 718 2.21 -2.92 -29.88
CA ASN A 718 3.31 -2.17 -30.50
C ASN A 718 4.26 -1.47 -29.49
N VAL A 719 3.76 -1.05 -28.32
CA VAL A 719 4.61 -0.42 -27.28
C VAL A 719 5.43 -1.50 -26.57
N THR A 720 4.81 -2.62 -26.22
CA THR A 720 5.49 -3.78 -25.64
C THR A 720 6.48 -4.43 -26.61
N LEU A 721 6.20 -4.44 -27.91
CA LEU A 721 7.14 -4.90 -28.96
C LEU A 721 8.37 -4.00 -29.03
N ASN A 722 8.18 -2.68 -28.98
CA ASN A 722 9.28 -1.72 -28.93
C ASN A 722 10.15 -1.95 -27.66
N LEU A 723 9.52 -2.13 -26.50
CA LEU A 723 10.22 -2.53 -25.27
C LEU A 723 11.01 -3.84 -25.47
N ALA A 724 10.36 -4.91 -25.95
CA ALA A 724 10.97 -6.22 -26.14
C ALA A 724 12.19 -6.17 -27.06
N MET A 725 12.12 -5.47 -28.20
CA MET A 725 13.24 -5.35 -29.14
C MET A 725 14.38 -4.47 -28.59
N ARG A 726 14.09 -3.39 -27.85
CA ARG A 726 15.15 -2.61 -27.18
C ARG A 726 15.83 -3.41 -26.08
N THR A 727 15.07 -4.19 -25.32
CA THR A 727 15.61 -5.11 -24.30
C THR A 727 16.43 -6.24 -24.95
N GLN A 728 15.98 -6.80 -26.07
CA GLN A 728 16.75 -7.77 -26.86
C GLN A 728 18.08 -7.17 -27.32
N ALA A 729 18.10 -5.94 -27.84
CA ALA A 729 19.35 -5.29 -28.25
C ALA A 729 20.35 -5.15 -27.07
N LYS A 730 19.87 -4.78 -25.88
CA LYS A 730 20.71 -4.77 -24.66
C LYS A 730 21.20 -6.17 -24.26
N ALA A 731 20.37 -7.20 -24.42
CA ALA A 731 20.75 -8.59 -24.17
C ALA A 731 21.85 -9.09 -25.13
N GLU A 732 21.77 -8.73 -26.41
CA GLU A 732 22.82 -9.02 -27.40
C GLU A 732 24.13 -8.32 -27.07
N ALA A 733 24.08 -7.03 -26.70
CA ALA A 733 25.25 -6.27 -26.28
C ALA A 733 25.94 -6.91 -25.06
N LYS A 734 25.18 -7.24 -24.01
CA LYS A 734 25.67 -7.96 -22.83
C LYS A 734 26.21 -9.37 -23.13
N SER A 735 25.79 -9.99 -24.23
CA SER A 735 26.31 -11.28 -24.71
C SER A 735 27.61 -11.14 -25.51
N GLY A 736 28.15 -9.93 -25.69
CA GLY A 736 29.31 -9.67 -26.53
C GLY A 736 28.98 -9.53 -28.02
N HIS A 737 27.72 -9.27 -28.38
CA HIS A 737 27.26 -9.12 -29.77
C HIS A 737 26.72 -7.71 -30.10
N PRO A 738 27.52 -6.63 -29.95
CA PRO A 738 27.06 -5.26 -30.19
C PRO A 738 26.59 -5.01 -31.64
N ASP A 739 27.11 -5.74 -32.62
CA ASP A 739 26.61 -5.64 -34.00
C ASP A 739 25.22 -6.27 -34.18
N GLN A 740 24.89 -7.34 -33.45
CA GLN A 740 23.55 -7.91 -33.42
C GLN A 740 22.58 -6.95 -32.71
N ALA A 741 23.01 -6.30 -31.62
CA ALA A 741 22.26 -5.23 -30.98
C ALA A 741 21.91 -4.08 -31.94
N ARG A 742 22.89 -3.62 -32.73
CA ARG A 742 22.68 -2.61 -33.80
C ARG A 742 21.68 -3.09 -34.86
N ASP A 743 21.74 -4.36 -35.27
CA ASP A 743 20.81 -4.92 -36.25
C ASP A 743 19.39 -5.07 -35.72
N VAL A 744 19.21 -5.47 -34.45
CA VAL A 744 17.90 -5.47 -33.76
C VAL A 744 17.30 -4.06 -33.72
N LEU A 745 18.10 -3.03 -33.39
CA LEU A 745 17.63 -1.64 -33.37
C LEU A 745 17.30 -1.09 -34.79
N ARG A 746 18.04 -1.53 -35.82
CA ARG A 746 17.68 -1.23 -37.23
C ARG A 746 16.38 -1.93 -37.65
N GLN A 747 16.19 -3.18 -37.24
CA GLN A 747 14.97 -3.96 -37.50
C GLN A 747 13.77 -3.35 -36.77
N LEU A 748 13.93 -2.87 -35.54
CA LEU A 748 12.92 -2.15 -34.77
C LEU A 748 12.38 -0.94 -35.55
N VAL A 749 13.28 -0.07 -36.04
CA VAL A 749 12.88 1.11 -36.83
C VAL A 749 12.17 0.69 -38.13
N ARG A 750 12.73 -0.26 -38.89
CA ARG A 750 12.11 -0.76 -40.14
C ARG A 750 10.72 -1.39 -39.91
N THR A 751 10.54 -2.11 -38.81
CA THR A 751 9.26 -2.72 -38.43
C THR A 751 8.19 -1.65 -38.25
N PHE A 752 8.52 -0.55 -37.57
CA PHE A 752 7.58 0.55 -37.35
C PHE A 752 7.41 1.50 -38.54
N GLU A 753 8.41 1.60 -39.42
CA GLU A 753 8.25 2.23 -40.75
C GLU A 753 7.21 1.49 -41.58
N ASN A 754 7.30 0.15 -41.65
CA ASN A 754 6.35 -0.69 -42.39
C ASN A 754 4.92 -0.65 -41.83
N LYS A 755 4.74 -0.35 -40.53
CA LYS A 755 3.43 -0.19 -39.87
C LYS A 755 2.75 1.17 -40.17
N ASN A 756 3.35 2.04 -41.02
CA ASN A 756 2.78 3.32 -41.47
C ASN A 756 2.29 4.23 -40.32
N LEU A 757 3.08 4.31 -39.24
CA LEU A 757 2.76 5.15 -38.09
C LEU A 757 2.78 6.64 -38.42
N ASN A 758 2.18 7.46 -37.54
CA ASN A 758 2.32 8.91 -37.60
C ASN A 758 3.82 9.30 -37.59
N PRO A 759 4.30 10.19 -38.49
CA PRO A 759 5.71 10.54 -38.59
C PRO A 759 6.37 11.01 -37.28
N LEU A 760 5.64 11.69 -36.40
CA LEU A 760 6.14 12.16 -35.10
C LEU A 760 6.27 11.01 -34.09
N VAL A 761 5.38 10.01 -34.15
CA VAL A 761 5.50 8.78 -33.35
C VAL A 761 6.70 7.96 -33.83
N LEU A 762 6.87 7.83 -35.15
CA LEU A 762 8.01 7.15 -35.74
C LEU A 762 9.36 7.81 -35.39
N GLU A 763 9.44 9.14 -35.39
CA GLU A 763 10.65 9.82 -34.94
C GLU A 763 10.91 9.63 -33.43
N GLY A 764 9.86 9.53 -32.60
CA GLY A 764 9.99 9.10 -31.21
C GLY A 764 10.55 7.69 -31.05
N ILE A 765 10.19 6.75 -31.93
CA ILE A 765 10.75 5.38 -31.93
C ILE A 765 12.22 5.41 -32.37
N ARG A 766 12.58 6.22 -33.38
CA ARG A 766 13.99 6.42 -33.78
C ARG A 766 14.81 7.06 -32.67
N GLN A 767 14.25 8.03 -31.95
CA GLN A 767 14.85 8.65 -30.76
C GLN A 767 15.16 7.58 -29.70
N GLN A 768 14.18 6.77 -29.31
CA GLN A 768 14.35 5.68 -28.34
C GLN A 768 15.39 4.63 -28.80
N ALA A 769 15.45 4.33 -30.10
CA ALA A 769 16.45 3.43 -30.65
C ALA A 769 17.87 4.02 -30.61
N ARG A 770 18.03 5.33 -30.90
CA ARG A 770 19.30 6.07 -30.73
C ARG A 770 19.74 6.07 -29.28
N GLU A 771 18.87 6.51 -28.36
CA GLU A 771 19.16 6.55 -26.91
C GLU A 771 19.53 5.17 -26.33
N THR A 772 18.97 4.09 -26.89
CA THR A 772 19.34 2.71 -26.50
C THR A 772 20.71 2.30 -27.06
N LEU A 773 21.04 2.72 -28.28
CA LEU A 773 22.37 2.48 -28.87
C LEU A 773 23.44 3.28 -28.13
N ASP A 774 23.19 4.57 -27.86
CA ASP A 774 24.12 5.45 -27.15
C ASP A 774 24.43 4.90 -25.74
N ALA A 775 23.43 4.35 -25.05
CA ALA A 775 23.62 3.66 -23.77
C ALA A 775 24.45 2.38 -23.89
N ILE A 776 24.19 1.55 -24.92
CA ILE A 776 24.96 0.34 -25.19
C ILE A 776 26.43 0.67 -25.54
N GLU A 777 26.67 1.72 -26.33
CA GLU A 777 28.03 2.12 -26.72
C GLU A 777 28.79 2.73 -25.53
N GLY A 778 28.11 3.49 -24.65
CA GLY A 778 28.68 3.94 -23.38
C GLY A 778 29.06 2.79 -22.43
N GLU A 779 28.19 1.77 -22.28
CA GLU A 779 28.45 0.56 -21.47
C GLU A 779 29.61 -0.31 -22.02
N ILE A 780 30.09 -0.06 -23.26
CA ILE A 780 31.22 -0.76 -23.89
C ILE A 780 32.53 0.04 -23.78
N GLU A 781 32.45 1.35 -23.51
CA GLU A 781 33.62 2.23 -23.36
C GLU A 781 34.11 2.37 -21.90
N GLU A 782 33.31 1.96 -20.91
CA GLU A 782 33.67 1.84 -19.48
C GLU A 782 34.40 0.52 -19.12
#